data_AF-A0A1A8FSE6-F1
#
_entry.id   AF-A0A1A8FSE6-F1
#
_cell.length_a   1.000
_cell.length_b   1.000
_cell.length_c   1.000
_cell.angle_alpha   90.00
_cell.angle_beta   90.00
_cell.angle_gamma   90.00
#
_symmetry.space_group_name_H-M   'P 1'
#
loop_
_entity.id
_entity.type
_entity.pdbx_description
1 polymer ?
#
loop_
_entity_poly.entity_id
_entity_poly.type
_entity_poly.pdbx_seq_one_letter_code
_entity_poly.pdbx_strand_id
1 'polypeptide(L)'
;MSTMASAPPLRRTDSAFGEFSPLKHFVVAKKKISDVFEQLLSYVKETSEFVEDIHGNIALGNIATKDQMMEIQTYADKLSVIKEVLARRHMKVAFFGRTSNGKSTVVNAMLRDRVLPSGIGHTTNCFLSVEGTDNDKAYLKTEGSEEEKSIKTVNQLAHALHMDKSLDAGCLVRVFWPKTKCALLRDDLVLVDSPGTDVTTELDSWIDKFCLDADVFVLVANSESTLMNTEKHFFHKVNERLSKPNIFILNNRWDASANEPEYMEDVRKQHTDRCVNFLVDELKVVERDQAPNRIFFVSAKEVLNSRMQRAQGMPETGGALAEGFQERLKEFQSFERRFEECISQSAVKTKFEQHTIRAKQISEQVKTIMDAININAAEKRVAALEDREYQKDRLEFVKNQLNLLIDDIKKKIKAISEDVESKVSVAMGDEISRLHVIVDEFHTDFHPSPHVLKIYKSELLSHVEEGMGKNLAFRCSSAINASVQSSQSYMIESMLPLLPSAAQSQVSMLVPNRTFDLSYDLNCATICSDFQENIEFQFSLGWKCLVHRYLGSVNAQKALTLVNKNFQTSQPALPMAQTPSSGPPSIAAPPNNERALMTQEDLMVAMATNVASLTSRASMTVIVVGGVVCTSKHVYTCSTHVSLRGSSWFRCSEMGRNHNSTNKILK
;
A
#
# COMPACT_ATOMS: atom_id res chain seq x y z
N MET A 1 18.41 17.02 49.48
CA MET A 1 17.98 18.20 48.70
C MET A 1 16.48 18.38 48.90
N SER A 2 16.00 19.63 48.93
CA SER A 2 14.67 19.95 49.42
C SER A 2 13.56 19.53 48.45
N THR A 3 12.50 18.91 48.98
CA THR A 3 11.23 18.76 48.29
C THR A 3 10.61 20.13 48.05
N MET A 4 10.34 20.48 46.79
CA MET A 4 9.56 21.67 46.47
C MET A 4 8.11 21.43 46.89
N ALA A 5 7.69 22.07 47.99
CA ALA A 5 6.28 22.14 48.36
C ALA A 5 5.54 22.93 47.28
N SER A 6 4.55 22.31 46.63
CA SER A 6 3.70 22.99 45.67
C SER A 6 2.91 24.10 46.37
N ALA A 7 2.96 25.31 45.81
CA ALA A 7 2.19 26.44 46.33
C ALA A 7 0.69 26.09 46.33
N PRO A 8 -0.09 26.44 47.38
CA PRO A 8 -1.50 26.13 47.43
C PRO A 8 -2.23 26.71 46.21
N PRO A 9 -3.13 25.95 45.55
CA PRO A 9 -3.90 26.49 44.44
C PRO A 9 -4.81 27.60 44.99
N LEU A 10 -4.57 28.84 44.53
CA LEU A 10 -5.41 30.00 44.81
C LEU A 10 -6.82 29.77 44.26
N ARG A 11 -7.67 29.16 45.09
CA ARG A 11 -9.13 29.07 44.92
C ARG A 11 -9.72 30.47 45.02
N ARG A 12 -10.81 30.73 44.30
CA ARG A 12 -11.62 31.95 44.47
C ARG A 12 -12.33 31.84 45.82
N THR A 13 -11.80 32.49 46.86
CA THR A 13 -12.27 32.35 48.26
C THR A 13 -13.66 32.96 48.52
N ASP A 14 -14.30 33.51 47.50
CA ASP A 14 -15.62 34.15 47.60
C ASP A 14 -16.76 33.16 47.30
N SER A 15 -16.46 32.07 46.60
CA SER A 15 -17.44 31.06 46.25
C SER A 15 -17.52 30.02 47.37
N ALA A 16 -18.45 30.24 48.32
CA ALA A 16 -18.73 29.29 49.41
C ALA A 16 -19.21 27.92 48.88
N PHE A 17 -19.77 27.90 47.68
CA PHE A 17 -19.95 26.72 46.83
C PHE A 17 -18.82 26.68 45.79
N GLY A 18 -18.35 25.49 45.40
CA GLY A 18 -17.21 25.32 44.49
C GLY A 18 -17.47 25.65 43.01
N GLU A 19 -18.12 26.76 42.71
CA GLU A 19 -18.39 27.19 41.34
C GLU A 19 -17.09 27.50 40.57
N PHE A 20 -16.97 26.94 39.37
CA PHE A 20 -15.86 27.22 38.46
C PHE A 20 -16.10 28.57 37.77
N SER A 21 -15.07 29.41 37.64
CA SER A 21 -15.19 30.65 36.84
C SER A 21 -15.60 30.32 35.40
N PRO A 22 -16.60 31.02 34.83
CA PRO A 22 -16.99 30.87 33.43
C PRO A 22 -15.84 31.08 32.44
N LEU A 23 -14.81 31.86 32.79
CA LEU A 23 -13.62 32.07 31.94
C LEU A 23 -12.92 30.75 31.56
N LYS A 24 -13.03 29.72 32.41
CA LYS A 24 -12.50 28.37 32.11
C LYS A 24 -13.16 27.71 30.90
N HIS A 25 -14.35 28.15 30.47
CA HIS A 25 -14.94 27.73 29.20
C HIS A 25 -14.02 28.11 28.03
N PHE A 26 -13.49 29.34 28.01
CA PHE A 26 -12.53 29.77 27.00
C PHE A 26 -11.21 29.02 27.11
N VAL A 27 -10.65 28.83 28.31
CA VAL A 27 -9.41 28.08 28.52
C VAL A 27 -9.51 26.62 28.03
N VAL A 28 -10.62 25.93 28.37
CA VAL A 28 -10.88 24.55 27.93
C VAL A 28 -11.12 24.48 26.42
N ALA A 29 -11.85 25.44 25.83
CA ALA A 29 -12.03 25.53 24.38
C ALA A 29 -10.69 25.78 23.65
N LYS A 30 -9.89 26.75 24.12
CA LYS A 30 -8.56 27.07 23.59
C LYS A 30 -7.62 25.88 23.64
N LYS A 31 -7.58 25.14 24.76
CA LYS A 31 -6.81 23.90 24.83
C LYS A 31 -7.34 22.88 23.82
N LYS A 32 -8.63 22.54 23.85
CA LYS A 32 -9.20 21.50 22.99
C LYS A 32 -9.04 21.78 21.50
N ILE A 33 -9.16 23.04 21.06
CA ILE A 33 -8.92 23.40 19.65
C ILE A 33 -7.43 23.34 19.30
N SER A 34 -6.52 23.68 20.23
CA SER A 34 -5.08 23.54 20.03
C SER A 34 -4.66 22.07 19.92
N ASP A 35 -5.17 21.21 20.81
CA ASP A 35 -4.93 19.75 20.80
C ASP A 35 -5.41 19.15 19.45
N VAL A 36 -6.57 19.57 18.93
CA VAL A 36 -7.12 19.12 17.63
C VAL A 36 -6.29 19.63 16.45
N PHE A 37 -5.82 20.88 16.49
CA PHE A 37 -4.96 21.43 15.43
C PHE A 37 -3.56 20.78 15.42
N GLU A 38 -3.05 20.35 16.57
CA GLU A 38 -1.81 19.58 16.65
C GLU A 38 -1.96 18.17 16.06
N GLN A 39 -3.06 17.47 16.38
CA GLN A 39 -3.39 16.17 15.76
C GLN A 39 -3.59 16.29 14.25
N LEU A 40 -4.31 17.31 13.77
CA LEU A 40 -4.52 17.54 12.34
C LEU A 40 -3.21 17.91 11.62
N LEU A 41 -2.31 18.66 12.26
CA LEU A 41 -0.99 18.96 11.70
C LEU A 41 -0.09 17.72 11.61
N SER A 42 -0.18 16.79 12.58
CA SER A 42 0.51 15.49 12.51
C SER A 42 -0.02 14.68 11.33
N TYR A 43 -1.34 14.46 11.28
CA TYR A 43 -2.00 13.70 10.22
C TYR A 43 -1.70 14.23 8.80
N VAL A 44 -1.72 15.55 8.60
CA VAL A 44 -1.42 16.15 7.28
C VAL A 44 0.07 16.02 6.91
N LYS A 45 0.99 16.00 7.89
CA LYS A 45 2.42 15.71 7.64
C LYS A 45 2.66 14.24 7.31
N GLU A 46 2.12 13.32 8.11
CA GLU A 46 2.14 11.88 7.86
C GLU A 46 1.56 11.55 6.47
N THR A 47 0.49 12.26 6.07
CA THR A 47 -0.09 12.14 4.71
C THR A 47 0.84 12.72 3.64
N SER A 48 1.54 13.82 3.91
CA SER A 48 2.52 14.40 2.97
C SER A 48 3.70 13.47 2.71
N GLU A 49 4.26 12.89 3.78
CA GLU A 49 5.35 11.91 3.74
C GLU A 49 4.92 10.65 2.95
N PHE A 50 3.72 10.12 3.22
CA PHE A 50 3.13 8.99 2.47
C PHE A 50 2.94 9.28 0.97
N VAL A 51 2.53 10.51 0.61
CA VAL A 51 2.35 10.92 -0.79
C VAL A 51 3.69 11.14 -1.49
N GLU A 52 4.71 11.62 -0.78
CA GLU A 52 6.09 11.74 -1.28
C GLU A 52 6.69 10.35 -1.58
N ASP A 53 6.55 9.39 -0.66
CA ASP A 53 6.99 7.99 -0.84
C ASP A 53 6.31 7.33 -2.06
N ILE A 54 5.01 7.56 -2.28
CA ILE A 54 4.29 7.07 -3.46
C ILE A 54 4.80 7.75 -4.74
N HIS A 55 5.02 9.07 -4.72
CA HIS A 55 5.46 9.83 -5.89
C HIS A 55 6.91 9.49 -6.30
N GLY A 56 7.79 9.21 -5.33
CA GLY A 56 9.17 8.77 -5.58
C GLY A 56 9.29 7.34 -6.12
N ASN A 57 8.24 6.52 -5.98
CA ASN A 57 8.30 5.10 -6.34
C ASN A 57 8.04 4.85 -7.83
N ILE A 58 9.14 4.82 -8.61
CA ILE A 58 9.16 4.55 -10.05
C ILE A 58 8.36 3.28 -10.44
N ALA A 59 8.34 2.24 -9.60
CA ALA A 59 7.64 0.99 -9.90
C ALA A 59 6.10 1.06 -9.75
N LEU A 60 5.58 2.05 -9.01
CA LEU A 60 4.15 2.37 -8.97
C LEU A 60 3.74 3.32 -10.10
N GLY A 61 4.71 4.09 -10.63
CA GLY A 61 4.50 5.19 -11.57
C GLY A 61 3.56 6.27 -11.01
N ASN A 62 3.08 7.17 -11.86
CA ASN A 62 2.22 8.29 -11.45
C ASN A 62 0.88 7.79 -10.88
N ILE A 63 0.78 7.59 -9.56
CA ILE A 63 -0.49 7.36 -8.82
C ILE A 63 -0.91 8.67 -8.15
N ALA A 64 0.02 9.30 -7.45
CA ALA A 64 -0.10 10.67 -6.94
C ALA A 64 0.60 11.66 -7.88
N THR A 65 -0.01 12.82 -8.08
CA THR A 65 0.58 13.93 -8.85
C THR A 65 1.44 14.82 -7.98
N LYS A 66 2.40 15.52 -8.60
CA LYS A 66 3.22 16.50 -7.89
C LYS A 66 2.39 17.65 -7.32
N ASP A 67 1.28 18.01 -7.98
CA ASP A 67 0.40 19.08 -7.52
C ASP A 67 -0.34 18.68 -6.23
N GLN A 68 -0.80 17.42 -6.12
CA GLN A 68 -1.39 16.89 -4.89
C GLN A 68 -0.39 16.94 -3.71
N MET A 69 0.86 16.55 -3.94
CA MET A 69 1.94 16.65 -2.94
C MET A 69 2.16 18.11 -2.49
N MET A 70 2.29 19.04 -3.43
CA MET A 70 2.48 20.47 -3.13
C MET A 70 1.26 21.07 -2.41
N GLU A 71 0.04 20.63 -2.72
CA GLU A 71 -1.18 21.09 -2.04
C GLU A 71 -1.23 20.64 -0.58
N ILE A 72 -0.93 19.36 -0.31
CA ILE A 72 -0.85 18.80 1.06
C ILE A 72 0.22 19.50 1.89
N GLN A 73 1.43 19.69 1.35
CA GLN A 73 2.48 20.45 2.02
C GLN A 73 2.03 21.88 2.33
N THR A 74 1.39 22.55 1.38
CA THR A 74 0.81 23.89 1.60
C THR A 74 -0.27 23.87 2.69
N TYR A 75 -1.03 22.79 2.87
CA TYR A 75 -1.96 22.63 3.99
C TYR A 75 -1.25 22.44 5.33
N ALA A 76 -0.14 21.69 5.40
CA ALA A 76 0.67 21.57 6.62
C ALA A 76 1.20 22.95 7.06
N ASP A 77 1.72 23.75 6.14
CA ASP A 77 2.23 25.09 6.42
C ASP A 77 1.11 26.06 6.88
N LYS A 78 -0.05 26.03 6.19
CA LYS A 78 -1.26 26.77 6.61
C LYS A 78 -1.70 26.40 8.03
N LEU A 79 -1.66 25.11 8.39
CA LEU A 79 -2.03 24.62 9.73
C LEU A 79 -1.01 25.04 10.80
N SER A 80 0.29 25.03 10.49
CA SER A 80 1.35 25.48 11.39
C SER A 80 1.18 26.96 11.78
N VAL A 81 0.92 27.83 10.80
CA VAL A 81 0.63 29.26 11.06
C VAL A 81 -0.64 29.45 11.90
N ILE A 82 -1.70 28.66 11.66
CA ILE A 82 -2.92 28.75 12.47
C ILE A 82 -2.67 28.28 13.92
N LYS A 83 -1.83 27.26 14.14
CA LYS A 83 -1.45 26.80 15.48
C LYS A 83 -0.79 27.92 16.31
N GLU A 84 0.11 28.70 15.71
CA GLU A 84 0.69 29.88 16.37
C GLU A 84 -0.35 30.95 16.70
N VAL A 85 -1.26 31.24 15.75
CA VAL A 85 -2.34 32.22 15.96
C VAL A 85 -3.26 31.79 17.10
N LEU A 86 -3.65 30.51 17.16
CA LEU A 86 -4.50 29.94 18.22
C LEU A 86 -3.83 30.03 19.60
N ALA A 87 -2.54 29.72 19.70
CA ALA A 87 -1.79 29.82 20.96
C ALA A 87 -1.80 31.26 21.52
N ARG A 88 -1.71 32.27 20.65
CA ARG A 88 -1.73 33.71 20.99
C ARG A 88 -3.13 34.28 21.29
N ARG A 89 -4.23 33.57 20.97
CA ARG A 89 -5.60 34.06 21.25
C ARG A 89 -5.87 34.17 22.75
N HIS A 90 -6.54 35.23 23.15
CA HIS A 90 -6.97 35.55 24.51
C HIS A 90 -8.31 36.30 24.47
N MET A 91 -9.03 36.32 25.59
CA MET A 91 -10.19 37.18 25.79
C MET A 91 -9.73 38.62 26.01
N LYS A 92 -10.46 39.61 25.49
CA LYS A 92 -10.08 41.03 25.60
C LYS A 92 -11.30 41.87 25.96
N VAL A 93 -11.18 42.64 27.05
CA VAL A 93 -12.15 43.65 27.48
C VAL A 93 -11.53 45.04 27.43
N ALA A 94 -12.29 46.03 26.97
CA ALA A 94 -11.84 47.43 26.92
C ALA A 94 -12.78 48.35 27.72
N PHE A 95 -12.20 49.18 28.59
CA PHE A 95 -12.90 50.09 29.49
C PHE A 95 -12.85 51.52 28.96
N PHE A 96 -14.02 52.13 28.77
CA PHE A 96 -14.20 53.48 28.21
C PHE A 96 -15.07 54.36 29.11
N GLY A 97 -15.04 55.67 28.84
CA GLY A 97 -15.67 56.70 29.67
C GLY A 97 -14.71 57.86 29.96
N ARG A 98 -15.27 58.94 30.48
CA ARG A 98 -14.55 60.19 30.74
C ARG A 98 -13.42 60.08 31.76
N THR A 99 -12.56 61.08 31.76
CA THR A 99 -11.53 61.29 32.78
C THR A 99 -12.15 61.28 34.19
N SER A 100 -11.48 60.68 35.16
CA SER A 100 -11.93 60.57 36.57
C SER A 100 -13.21 59.75 36.85
N ASN A 101 -13.91 59.18 35.86
CA ASN A 101 -15.04 58.26 36.10
C ASN A 101 -14.63 56.97 36.86
N GLY A 102 -13.32 56.67 36.92
CA GLY A 102 -12.77 55.57 37.74
C GLY A 102 -12.48 54.27 36.98
N LYS A 103 -12.25 54.32 35.66
CA LYS A 103 -11.93 53.16 34.81
C LYS A 103 -10.80 52.28 35.38
N SER A 104 -9.64 52.88 35.65
CA SER A 104 -8.48 52.21 36.25
C SER A 104 -8.79 51.65 37.64
N THR A 105 -9.74 52.25 38.39
CA THR A 105 -10.22 51.75 39.68
C THR A 105 -11.11 50.51 39.50
N VAL A 106 -11.96 50.44 38.46
CA VAL A 106 -12.73 49.23 38.11
C VAL A 106 -11.77 48.09 37.73
N VAL A 107 -10.77 48.37 36.88
CA VAL A 107 -9.76 47.38 36.47
C VAL A 107 -9.00 46.86 37.70
N ASN A 108 -8.51 47.75 38.58
CA ASN A 108 -7.88 47.36 39.85
C ASN A 108 -8.82 46.54 40.75
N ALA A 109 -10.10 46.91 40.87
CA ALA A 109 -11.08 46.19 41.67
C ALA A 109 -11.28 44.75 41.16
N MET A 110 -11.40 44.55 39.85
CA MET A 110 -11.47 43.22 39.22
C MET A 110 -10.18 42.42 39.42
N LEU A 111 -9.02 43.06 39.25
CA LEU A 111 -7.70 42.44 39.45
C LEU A 111 -7.36 42.13 40.92
N ARG A 112 -8.10 42.74 41.87
CA ARG A 112 -7.98 42.60 43.34
C ARG A 112 -6.74 43.24 43.98
N ASP A 113 -5.98 43.99 43.20
CA ASP A 113 -4.76 44.68 43.62
C ASP A 113 -4.66 46.01 42.86
N ARG A 114 -3.82 46.94 43.34
CA ARG A 114 -3.49 48.15 42.59
C ARG A 114 -2.43 47.79 41.56
N VAL A 115 -2.84 47.69 40.30
CA VAL A 115 -1.97 47.38 39.15
C VAL A 115 -1.78 48.63 38.30
N LEU A 116 -2.90 49.30 37.96
CA LEU A 116 -2.92 50.56 37.21
C LEU A 116 -2.92 51.79 38.14
N PRO A 117 -2.39 52.95 37.71
CA PRO A 117 -2.41 54.18 38.49
C PRO A 117 -3.83 54.78 38.54
N SER A 118 -4.48 54.69 39.70
CA SER A 118 -5.83 55.21 39.95
C SER A 118 -5.83 56.38 40.95
N GLY A 119 -5.03 57.41 40.67
CA GLY A 119 -4.86 58.60 41.51
C GLY A 119 -5.79 59.77 41.15
N ILE A 120 -5.54 60.94 41.75
CA ILE A 120 -6.24 62.19 41.42
C ILE A 120 -5.50 62.86 40.25
N GLY A 121 -6.22 63.20 39.18
CA GLY A 121 -5.68 63.84 37.97
C GLY A 121 -5.70 62.93 36.73
N HIS A 122 -5.09 63.40 35.64
CA HIS A 122 -4.92 62.60 34.42
C HIS A 122 -3.83 61.55 34.63
N THR A 123 -4.21 60.35 35.09
CA THR A 123 -3.27 59.24 35.38
C THR A 123 -3.09 58.26 34.23
N THR A 124 -3.97 58.30 33.22
CA THR A 124 -3.95 57.46 32.01
C THR A 124 -4.09 58.36 30.78
N ASN A 125 -2.95 58.73 30.18
CA ASN A 125 -2.91 59.54 28.94
C ASN A 125 -2.92 58.68 27.67
N CYS A 126 -2.32 57.48 27.73
CA CYS A 126 -2.24 56.49 26.66
C CYS A 126 -3.00 55.19 27.03
N PHE A 127 -3.13 54.23 26.11
CA PHE A 127 -3.79 52.97 26.42
C PHE A 127 -2.91 52.06 27.30
N LEU A 128 -3.53 51.42 28.29
CA LEU A 128 -2.87 50.50 29.23
C LEU A 128 -3.52 49.11 29.12
N SER A 129 -2.81 48.16 28.49
CA SER A 129 -3.19 46.74 28.46
C SER A 129 -2.62 46.03 29.67
N VAL A 130 -3.42 45.26 30.42
CA VAL A 130 -2.96 44.38 31.50
C VAL A 130 -3.07 42.93 31.05
N GLU A 131 -1.92 42.25 31.00
CA GLU A 131 -1.74 40.91 30.43
C GLU A 131 -1.11 39.97 31.47
N GLY A 132 -1.50 38.69 31.45
CA GLY A 132 -0.97 37.68 32.36
C GLY A 132 0.40 37.16 31.94
N THR A 133 1.41 37.28 32.80
CA THR A 133 2.72 36.62 32.61
C THR A 133 2.94 35.47 33.59
N ASP A 134 3.63 34.43 33.13
CA ASP A 134 4.04 33.28 33.95
C ASP A 134 5.27 33.60 34.84
N ASN A 135 5.90 34.77 34.63
CA ASN A 135 6.97 35.29 35.48
C ASN A 135 6.42 35.85 36.81
N ASP A 136 7.12 35.63 37.93
CA ASP A 136 6.74 36.20 39.24
C ASP A 136 6.93 37.73 39.36
N LYS A 137 7.60 38.36 38.39
CA LYS A 137 7.91 39.79 38.39
C LYS A 137 7.07 40.52 37.35
N ALA A 138 6.52 41.68 37.75
CA ALA A 138 5.83 42.58 36.82
C ALA A 138 6.83 43.40 35.98
N TYR A 139 6.45 43.68 34.74
CA TYR A 139 7.19 44.52 33.80
C TYR A 139 6.24 45.19 32.81
N LEU A 140 6.72 46.21 32.10
CA LEU A 140 6.01 46.79 30.96
C LEU A 140 6.83 46.70 29.67
N LYS A 141 6.12 46.66 28.55
CA LYS A 141 6.64 46.94 27.20
C LYS A 141 5.88 48.12 26.61
N THR A 142 6.61 49.06 26.00
CA THR A 142 6.05 50.20 25.26
C THR A 142 5.94 49.85 23.78
N GLU A 143 4.86 50.26 23.12
CA GLU A 143 4.71 50.08 21.66
C GLU A 143 5.95 50.55 20.88
N GLY A 144 6.43 49.71 19.95
CA GLY A 144 7.66 49.95 19.20
C GLY A 144 8.97 49.53 19.89
N SER A 145 8.95 49.07 21.15
CA SER A 145 10.13 48.53 21.85
C SER A 145 9.85 47.21 22.55
N GLU A 146 10.76 46.24 22.37
CA GLU A 146 10.75 44.96 23.11
C GLU A 146 11.47 45.05 24.47
N GLU A 147 11.93 46.22 24.89
CA GLU A 147 12.60 46.44 26.18
C GLU A 147 11.67 46.21 27.38
N GLU A 148 12.04 45.27 28.27
CA GLU A 148 11.26 44.90 29.46
C GLU A 148 11.62 45.77 30.67
N LYS A 149 10.87 46.87 30.86
CA LYS A 149 11.06 47.79 31.98
C LYS A 149 10.34 47.23 33.22
N SER A 150 11.09 46.72 34.20
CA SER A 150 10.52 46.06 35.39
C SER A 150 9.81 47.04 36.34
N ILE A 151 8.62 46.65 36.81
CA ILE A 151 7.79 47.42 37.76
C ILE A 151 7.89 46.80 39.15
N LYS A 152 8.26 47.58 40.17
CA LYS A 152 8.17 47.15 41.59
C LYS A 152 6.96 47.76 42.30
N THR A 153 6.50 48.96 41.90
CA THR A 153 5.32 49.62 42.47
C THR A 153 4.52 50.40 41.43
N VAL A 154 3.21 50.60 41.67
CA VAL A 154 2.33 51.43 40.80
C VAL A 154 2.84 52.87 40.67
N ASN A 155 3.49 53.41 41.71
CA ASN A 155 4.05 54.75 41.67
C ASN A 155 5.22 54.85 40.66
N GLN A 156 5.97 53.77 40.45
CA GLN A 156 6.99 53.71 39.39
C GLN A 156 6.36 53.65 38.00
N LEU A 157 5.25 52.92 37.83
CA LEU A 157 4.47 52.91 36.59
C LEU A 157 3.92 54.32 36.27
N ALA A 158 3.28 54.98 37.25
CA ALA A 158 2.78 56.34 37.10
C ALA A 158 3.89 57.34 36.71
N HIS A 159 5.05 57.25 37.38
CA HIS A 159 6.20 58.10 37.08
C HIS A 159 6.80 57.81 35.70
N ALA A 160 6.90 56.54 35.28
CA ALA A 160 7.37 56.18 33.95
C ALA A 160 6.46 56.73 32.84
N LEU A 161 5.14 56.56 33.00
CA LEU A 161 4.14 57.08 32.06
C LEU A 161 4.12 58.62 31.97
N HIS A 162 4.45 59.33 33.06
CA HIS A 162 4.49 60.80 33.07
C HIS A 162 5.85 61.36 32.57
N MET A 163 6.96 60.67 32.78
CA MET A 163 8.28 61.13 32.32
C MET A 163 8.50 60.91 30.81
N ASP A 164 7.91 59.85 30.25
CA ASP A 164 8.11 59.50 28.84
C ASP A 164 7.23 60.35 27.91
N LYS A 165 7.75 61.52 27.52
CA LYS A 165 7.10 62.47 26.60
C LYS A 165 6.85 61.91 25.18
N SER A 166 7.26 60.68 24.87
CA SER A 166 6.92 60.03 23.60
C SER A 166 5.58 59.28 23.63
N LEU A 167 5.00 59.06 24.82
CA LEU A 167 3.72 58.38 25.00
C LEU A 167 2.53 59.33 24.79
N ASP A 168 2.13 59.46 23.53
CA ASP A 168 0.89 60.13 23.14
C ASP A 168 -0.35 59.23 23.40
N ALA A 169 -1.55 59.82 23.35
CA ALA A 169 -2.81 59.13 23.53
C ALA A 169 -3.10 58.04 22.47
N GLY A 170 -2.42 58.09 21.31
CA GLY A 170 -2.42 57.01 20.31
C GLY A 170 -1.52 55.80 20.63
N CYS A 171 -0.74 55.82 21.72
CA CYS A 171 0.21 54.75 22.08
C CYS A 171 -0.40 53.67 22.98
N LEU A 172 0.12 52.44 22.87
CA LEU A 172 -0.16 51.33 23.80
C LEU A 172 1.03 51.00 24.70
N VAL A 173 0.77 50.84 26.00
CA VAL A 173 1.72 50.23 26.94
C VAL A 173 1.12 48.94 27.48
N ARG A 174 1.87 47.83 27.38
CA ARG A 174 1.47 46.51 27.90
C ARG A 174 2.12 46.28 29.25
N VAL A 175 1.30 46.10 30.28
CA VAL A 175 1.70 45.81 31.66
C VAL A 175 1.50 44.32 31.91
N PHE A 176 2.60 43.59 32.01
CA PHE A 176 2.62 42.16 32.29
C PHE A 176 2.61 41.94 33.80
N TRP A 177 1.56 41.26 34.29
CA TRP A 177 1.34 41.02 35.72
C TRP A 177 1.26 39.51 36.04
N PRO A 178 1.82 39.03 37.16
CA PRO A 178 1.92 37.58 37.41
C PRO A 178 0.56 36.86 37.50
N LYS A 179 0.36 35.81 36.69
CA LYS A 179 -0.80 34.91 36.71
C LYS A 179 -0.98 34.18 38.06
N THR A 180 0.06 34.15 38.88
CA THR A 180 -0.02 33.68 40.27
C THR A 180 -0.95 34.57 41.10
N LYS A 181 -0.88 35.90 40.95
CA LYS A 181 -1.65 36.87 41.75
C LYS A 181 -3.13 36.97 41.39
N CYS A 182 -3.49 36.93 40.10
CA CYS A 182 -4.87 37.15 39.65
C CYS A 182 -5.41 35.96 38.84
N ALA A 183 -6.63 35.52 39.16
CA ALA A 183 -7.32 34.44 38.44
C ALA A 183 -7.75 34.86 37.02
N LEU A 184 -8.20 36.11 36.83
CA LEU A 184 -8.64 36.61 35.52
C LEU A 184 -7.52 36.53 34.47
N LEU A 185 -6.33 37.02 34.83
CA LEU A 185 -5.14 37.00 33.97
C LEU A 185 -4.59 35.59 33.74
N ARG A 186 -4.91 34.63 34.62
CA ARG A 186 -4.53 33.22 34.49
C ARG A 186 -5.42 32.48 33.50
N ASP A 187 -6.71 32.78 33.50
CA ASP A 187 -7.71 32.19 32.62
C ASP A 187 -7.82 32.96 31.27
N ASP A 188 -6.68 33.45 30.76
CA ASP A 188 -6.49 34.15 29.46
C ASP A 188 -7.37 35.41 29.21
N LEU A 189 -7.64 36.23 30.24
CA LEU A 189 -8.24 37.56 30.07
C LEU A 189 -7.18 38.68 30.00
N VAL A 190 -7.36 39.59 29.03
CA VAL A 190 -6.64 40.87 28.89
C VAL A 190 -7.59 42.04 29.14
N LEU A 191 -7.15 43.01 29.96
CA LEU A 191 -7.96 44.18 30.34
C LEU A 191 -7.30 45.46 29.83
N VAL A 192 -8.01 46.27 29.04
CA VAL A 192 -7.50 47.50 28.44
C VAL A 192 -8.18 48.73 29.06
N ASP A 193 -7.43 49.58 29.76
CA ASP A 193 -7.87 50.90 30.23
C ASP A 193 -7.56 51.97 29.16
N SER A 194 -8.56 52.77 28.80
CA SER A 194 -8.41 53.84 27.80
C SER A 194 -8.05 55.20 28.44
N PRO A 195 -7.52 56.16 27.66
CA PRO A 195 -7.55 57.57 28.06
C PRO A 195 -8.99 58.07 28.23
N GLY A 196 -9.18 59.31 28.71
CA GLY A 196 -10.52 59.89 28.81
C GLY A 196 -11.19 60.07 27.44
N THR A 197 -12.46 59.68 27.29
CA THR A 197 -13.26 59.96 26.07
C THR A 197 -13.58 61.45 25.88
N ASP A 198 -13.14 62.30 26.81
CA ASP A 198 -13.15 63.76 26.75
C ASP A 198 -11.79 64.39 26.41
N VAL A 199 -10.75 63.59 26.09
CA VAL A 199 -9.38 64.08 25.84
C VAL A 199 -9.05 64.26 24.35
N THR A 200 -9.65 63.49 23.44
CA THR A 200 -9.43 63.62 21.98
C THR A 200 -10.70 63.44 21.17
N THR A 201 -10.69 63.95 19.94
CA THR A 201 -11.71 63.75 18.90
C THR A 201 -11.39 62.58 17.96
N GLU A 202 -10.16 62.07 17.95
CA GLU A 202 -9.66 61.07 16.97
C GLU A 202 -10.10 59.61 17.28
N LEU A 203 -11.35 59.45 17.74
CA LEU A 203 -11.88 58.19 18.29
C LEU A 203 -11.83 57.00 17.31
N ASP A 204 -11.86 57.24 15.99
CA ASP A 204 -11.77 56.18 14.98
C ASP A 204 -10.41 55.46 15.00
N SER A 205 -9.30 56.20 15.18
CA SER A 205 -7.96 55.61 15.20
C SER A 205 -7.79 54.66 16.38
N TRP A 206 -8.39 55.00 17.52
CA TRP A 206 -8.44 54.14 18.70
C TRP A 206 -9.27 52.87 18.47
N ILE A 207 -10.41 52.98 17.78
CA ILE A 207 -11.26 51.83 17.48
C ILE A 207 -10.53 50.86 16.55
N ASP A 208 -10.01 51.37 15.43
CA ASP A 208 -9.34 50.57 14.41
C ASP A 208 -8.02 49.94 14.93
N LYS A 209 -7.29 50.63 15.82
CA LYS A 209 -6.01 50.15 16.37
C LYS A 209 -6.13 49.25 17.61
N PHE A 210 -7.12 49.47 18.48
CA PHE A 210 -7.18 48.82 19.81
C PHE A 210 -8.48 48.07 20.13
N CYS A 211 -9.55 48.25 19.36
CA CYS A 211 -10.89 47.73 19.71
C CYS A 211 -11.42 46.62 18.81
N LEU A 212 -10.93 46.46 17.58
CA LEU A 212 -11.48 45.49 16.61
C LEU A 212 -11.41 44.02 17.06
N ASP A 213 -10.56 43.71 18.02
CA ASP A 213 -10.31 42.39 18.61
C ASP A 213 -10.85 42.24 20.05
N ALA A 214 -11.55 43.27 20.56
CA ALA A 214 -12.20 43.25 21.88
C ALA A 214 -13.53 42.48 21.83
N ASP A 215 -13.72 41.58 22.79
CA ASP A 215 -14.93 40.74 22.89
C ASP A 215 -16.05 41.46 23.67
N VAL A 216 -15.67 42.32 24.61
CA VAL A 216 -16.59 43.09 25.47
C VAL A 216 -16.07 44.50 25.70
N PHE A 217 -16.99 45.46 25.72
CA PHE A 217 -16.74 46.85 26.07
C PHE A 217 -17.46 47.20 27.38
N VAL A 218 -16.79 47.98 28.23
CA VAL A 218 -17.36 48.44 29.51
C VAL A 218 -17.33 49.97 29.55
N LEU A 219 -18.49 50.60 29.49
CA LEU A 219 -18.67 52.02 29.73
C LEU A 219 -18.73 52.27 31.24
N VAL A 220 -17.71 52.92 31.80
CA VAL A 220 -17.70 53.38 33.19
C VAL A 220 -18.20 54.81 33.21
N ALA A 221 -19.48 55.00 33.53
CA ALA A 221 -20.09 56.30 33.75
C ALA A 221 -19.92 56.74 35.21
N ASN A 222 -19.86 58.03 35.47
CA ASN A 222 -19.92 58.58 36.84
C ASN A 222 -21.39 58.81 37.24
N SER A 223 -21.88 58.10 38.26
CA SER A 223 -23.27 58.22 38.71
C SER A 223 -23.64 59.53 39.40
N GLU A 224 -22.65 60.36 39.78
CA GLU A 224 -22.88 61.76 40.19
C GLU A 224 -23.32 62.66 39.02
N SER A 225 -23.34 62.14 37.79
CA SER A 225 -23.57 62.91 36.55
C SER A 225 -24.34 62.09 35.50
N THR A 226 -25.06 62.76 34.61
CA THR A 226 -25.76 62.06 33.53
C THR A 226 -24.79 61.55 32.46
N LEU A 227 -25.16 60.44 31.79
CA LEU A 227 -24.41 59.86 30.67
C LEU A 227 -24.23 60.90 29.55
N MET A 228 -22.97 61.20 29.20
CA MET A 228 -22.63 62.31 28.30
C MET A 228 -22.69 61.93 26.82
N ASN A 229 -23.02 62.91 25.97
CA ASN A 229 -23.09 62.70 24.52
C ASN A 229 -21.75 62.31 23.89
N THR A 230 -20.61 62.69 24.47
CA THR A 230 -19.27 62.25 24.03
C THR A 230 -19.05 60.75 24.27
N GLU A 231 -19.48 60.25 25.43
CA GLU A 231 -19.44 58.82 25.77
C GLU A 231 -20.39 58.04 24.86
N LYS A 232 -21.60 58.54 24.61
CA LYS A 232 -22.52 57.95 23.63
C LYS A 232 -21.92 57.90 22.22
N HIS A 233 -21.35 59.00 21.74
CA HIS A 233 -20.81 59.12 20.38
C HIS A 233 -19.67 58.13 20.11
N PHE A 234 -18.80 57.88 21.09
CA PHE A 234 -17.79 56.82 20.99
C PHE A 234 -18.43 55.44 20.74
N PHE A 235 -19.46 55.10 21.53
CA PHE A 235 -20.12 53.80 21.42
C PHE A 235 -21.02 53.66 20.16
N HIS A 236 -21.56 54.77 19.64
CA HIS A 236 -22.17 54.80 18.31
C HIS A 236 -21.14 54.42 17.23
N LYS A 237 -19.93 55.00 17.23
CA LYS A 237 -18.85 54.59 16.31
C LYS A 237 -18.41 53.13 16.49
N VAL A 238 -18.33 52.61 17.72
CA VAL A 238 -18.04 51.18 17.96
C VAL A 238 -19.11 50.28 17.32
N ASN A 239 -20.39 50.68 17.37
CA ASN A 239 -21.51 49.94 16.79
C ASN A 239 -21.61 50.09 15.25
N GLU A 240 -21.06 51.17 14.67
CA GLU A 240 -20.88 51.31 13.22
C GLU A 240 -19.76 50.39 12.68
N ARG A 241 -18.70 50.16 13.48
CA ARG A 241 -17.56 49.31 13.09
C ARG A 241 -17.74 47.82 13.41
N LEU A 242 -18.48 47.47 14.47
CA LEU A 242 -18.66 46.09 14.94
C LEU A 242 -20.13 45.67 14.93
N SER A 243 -20.42 44.49 14.38
CA SER A 243 -21.78 43.95 14.36
C SER A 243 -22.21 43.42 15.74
N LYS A 244 -23.07 44.18 16.44
CA LYS A 244 -23.58 43.87 17.80
C LYS A 244 -22.47 43.66 18.85
N PRO A 245 -21.70 44.70 19.22
CA PRO A 245 -20.71 44.61 20.29
C PRO A 245 -21.38 44.33 21.65
N ASN A 246 -20.74 43.49 22.48
CA ASN A 246 -21.18 43.27 23.85
C ASN A 246 -20.82 44.50 24.70
N ILE A 247 -21.80 45.32 25.07
CA ILE A 247 -21.61 46.54 25.86
C ILE A 247 -22.20 46.37 27.26
N PHE A 248 -21.42 46.69 28.29
CA PHE A 248 -21.84 46.83 29.68
C PHE A 248 -21.74 48.30 30.11
N ILE A 249 -22.61 48.73 31.02
CA ILE A 249 -22.61 50.07 31.61
C ILE A 249 -22.48 49.94 33.13
N LEU A 250 -21.41 50.49 33.68
CA LEU A 250 -21.18 50.64 35.10
C LEU A 250 -21.44 52.09 35.50
N ASN A 251 -22.55 52.34 36.19
CA ASN A 251 -22.79 53.58 36.92
C ASN A 251 -21.92 53.52 38.19
N ASN A 252 -20.68 54.00 38.09
CA ASN A 252 -19.68 53.94 39.15
C ASN A 252 -19.73 55.20 40.02
N ARG A 253 -19.28 55.06 41.28
CA ARG A 253 -19.41 56.02 42.39
C ARG A 253 -20.80 56.05 43.04
N TRP A 254 -21.51 54.92 43.04
CA TRP A 254 -22.81 54.76 43.74
C TRP A 254 -22.70 54.82 45.28
N ASP A 255 -21.49 55.02 45.83
CA ASP A 255 -21.29 55.44 47.22
C ASP A 255 -21.70 56.90 47.48
N ALA A 256 -21.70 57.77 46.45
CA ALA A 256 -22.06 59.18 46.60
C ALA A 256 -23.56 59.40 46.91
N SER A 257 -24.46 58.62 46.28
CA SER A 257 -25.92 58.71 46.48
C SER A 257 -26.39 58.21 47.84
N ALA A 258 -25.56 57.47 48.58
CA ALA A 258 -25.88 57.04 49.94
C ALA A 258 -25.86 58.21 50.96
N ASN A 259 -25.37 59.40 50.57
CA ASN A 259 -25.51 60.62 51.36
C ASN A 259 -26.91 61.27 51.23
N GLU A 260 -27.67 60.92 50.19
CA GLU A 260 -28.99 61.50 49.86
C GLU A 260 -30.02 60.39 49.61
N PRO A 261 -30.37 59.58 50.64
CA PRO A 261 -31.19 58.38 50.48
C PRO A 261 -32.61 58.66 49.94
N GLU A 262 -33.17 59.85 50.19
CA GLU A 262 -34.51 60.24 49.73
C GLU A 262 -34.64 60.26 48.21
N TYR A 263 -33.57 60.58 47.47
CA TYR A 263 -33.57 60.65 46.00
C TYR A 263 -32.90 59.44 45.34
N MET A 264 -32.29 58.54 46.11
CA MET A 264 -31.48 57.44 45.58
C MET A 264 -32.24 56.54 44.59
N GLU A 265 -33.50 56.21 44.86
CA GLU A 265 -34.27 55.29 44.02
C GLU A 265 -34.77 55.97 42.72
N ASP A 266 -35.24 57.22 42.79
CA ASP A 266 -35.60 58.00 41.60
C ASP A 266 -34.39 58.28 40.70
N VAL A 267 -33.21 58.57 41.28
CA VAL A 267 -31.96 58.71 40.52
C VAL A 267 -31.56 57.37 39.89
N ARG A 268 -31.62 56.24 40.63
CA ARG A 268 -31.30 54.91 40.08
C ARG A 268 -32.21 54.57 38.91
N LYS A 269 -33.51 54.86 39.03
CA LYS A 269 -34.50 54.69 37.96
C LYS A 269 -34.19 55.57 36.76
N GLN A 270 -33.97 56.87 36.96
CA GLN A 270 -33.64 57.81 35.90
C GLN A 270 -32.35 57.44 35.14
N HIS A 271 -31.34 56.91 35.83
CA HIS A 271 -30.14 56.36 35.20
C HIS A 271 -30.42 55.05 34.46
N THR A 272 -31.22 54.15 35.04
CA THR A 272 -31.61 52.89 34.41
C THR A 272 -32.36 53.14 33.10
N ASP A 273 -33.38 53.99 33.10
CA ASP A 273 -34.18 54.32 31.92
C ASP A 273 -33.30 54.93 30.80
N ARG A 274 -32.39 55.86 31.14
CA ARG A 274 -31.43 56.41 30.16
C ARG A 274 -30.47 55.35 29.59
N CYS A 275 -29.99 54.42 30.43
CA CYS A 275 -29.07 53.37 30.00
C CYS A 275 -29.77 52.30 29.16
N VAL A 276 -31.02 51.93 29.50
CA VAL A 276 -31.85 51.00 28.72
C VAL A 276 -32.14 51.60 27.36
N ASN A 277 -32.62 52.85 27.29
CA ASN A 277 -32.93 53.50 26.02
C ASN A 277 -31.66 53.67 25.15
N PHE A 278 -30.50 53.92 25.76
CA PHE A 278 -29.23 53.97 25.03
C PHE A 278 -28.82 52.61 24.43
N LEU A 279 -28.91 51.51 25.19
CA LEU A 279 -28.53 50.17 24.70
C LEU A 279 -29.55 49.56 23.72
N VAL A 280 -30.84 49.85 23.91
CA VAL A 280 -31.96 49.20 23.19
C VAL A 280 -32.48 50.07 22.04
N ASP A 281 -32.79 51.34 22.29
CA ASP A 281 -33.47 52.21 21.31
C ASP A 281 -32.46 52.94 20.40
N GLU A 282 -31.33 53.42 20.97
CA GLU A 282 -30.26 54.07 20.22
C GLU A 282 -29.32 53.06 19.54
N LEU A 283 -28.60 52.24 20.32
CA LEU A 283 -27.58 51.31 19.78
C LEU A 283 -28.16 50.01 19.21
N LYS A 284 -29.32 49.54 19.71
CA LYS A 284 -30.01 48.32 19.25
C LYS A 284 -29.16 47.04 19.36
N VAL A 285 -28.27 46.99 20.35
CA VAL A 285 -27.34 45.87 20.58
C VAL A 285 -27.91 44.76 21.45
N VAL A 286 -28.86 45.08 22.34
CA VAL A 286 -29.56 44.13 23.22
C VAL A 286 -31.06 44.38 23.24
N GLU A 287 -31.82 43.35 23.59
CA GLU A 287 -33.27 43.42 23.81
C GLU A 287 -33.60 43.95 25.22
N ARG A 288 -34.84 44.42 25.43
CA ARG A 288 -35.22 45.21 26.62
C ARG A 288 -35.27 44.39 27.92
N ASP A 289 -35.43 43.07 27.81
CA ASP A 289 -35.31 42.07 28.87
C ASP A 289 -33.85 41.79 29.27
N GLN A 290 -32.92 41.92 28.31
CA GLN A 290 -31.49 41.67 28.48
C GLN A 290 -30.74 42.90 28.99
N ALA A 291 -31.23 44.12 28.73
CA ALA A 291 -30.59 45.37 29.17
C ALA A 291 -30.32 45.46 30.70
N PRO A 292 -31.20 45.01 31.62
CA PRO A 292 -30.89 44.92 33.05
C PRO A 292 -29.70 44.01 33.38
N ASN A 293 -29.38 43.02 32.53
CA ASN A 293 -28.19 42.16 32.67
C ASN A 293 -26.90 42.82 32.11
N ARG A 294 -26.92 44.12 31.80
CA ARG A 294 -25.79 44.92 31.29
C ARG A 294 -25.55 46.22 32.05
N ILE A 295 -26.48 46.66 32.90
CA ILE A 295 -26.45 47.96 33.59
C ILE A 295 -26.35 47.71 35.10
N PHE A 296 -25.31 48.24 35.75
CA PHE A 296 -25.03 47.99 37.18
C PHE A 296 -24.65 49.28 37.92
N PHE A 297 -24.98 49.36 39.22
CA PHE A 297 -24.74 50.52 40.09
C PHE A 297 -23.74 50.18 41.21
N VAL A 298 -22.50 50.70 41.10
CA VAL A 298 -21.35 50.17 41.84
C VAL A 298 -20.46 51.25 42.46
N SER A 299 -19.67 50.88 43.47
CA SER A 299 -18.48 51.64 43.88
C SER A 299 -17.22 50.80 43.73
N ALA A 300 -16.47 51.02 42.65
CA ALA A 300 -15.19 50.34 42.43
C ALA A 300 -14.16 50.67 43.53
N LYS A 301 -14.29 51.84 44.19
CA LYS A 301 -13.41 52.29 45.26
C LYS A 301 -13.61 51.49 46.54
N GLU A 302 -14.85 51.26 46.96
CA GLU A 302 -15.17 50.39 48.10
C GLU A 302 -14.75 48.94 47.83
N VAL A 303 -15.10 48.40 46.65
CA VAL A 303 -14.78 47.02 46.25
C VAL A 303 -13.27 46.78 46.22
N LEU A 304 -12.48 47.71 45.67
CA LEU A 304 -11.01 47.63 45.68
C LEU A 304 -10.45 47.65 47.10
N ASN A 305 -10.85 48.61 47.94
CA ASN A 305 -10.35 48.72 49.30
C ASN A 305 -10.67 47.48 50.14
N SER A 306 -11.91 46.97 50.05
CA SER A 306 -12.36 45.76 50.74
C SER A 306 -11.57 44.52 50.30
N ARG A 307 -11.36 44.33 48.99
CA ARG A 307 -10.55 43.23 48.44
C ARG A 307 -9.09 43.29 48.89
N MET A 308 -8.49 44.49 48.91
CA MET A 308 -7.12 44.69 49.40
C MET A 308 -6.98 44.38 50.89
N GLN A 309 -7.92 44.83 51.73
CA GLN A 309 -7.93 44.55 53.16
C GLN A 309 -8.09 43.06 53.45
N ARG A 310 -9.01 42.38 52.73
CA ARG A 310 -9.18 40.92 52.85
C ARG A 310 -7.92 40.16 52.44
N ALA A 311 -7.23 40.60 51.39
CA ALA A 311 -5.94 40.03 50.97
C ALA A 311 -4.82 40.23 52.03
N GLN A 312 -4.97 41.23 52.91
CA GLN A 312 -4.11 41.48 54.08
C GLN A 312 -4.63 40.81 55.36
N GLY A 313 -5.70 40.01 55.29
CA GLY A 313 -6.31 39.33 56.44
C GLY A 313 -7.20 40.20 57.33
N MET A 314 -7.51 41.43 56.91
CA MET A 314 -8.39 42.36 57.64
C MET A 314 -9.88 42.17 57.24
N PRO A 315 -10.84 42.59 58.09
CA PRO A 315 -12.27 42.50 57.78
C PRO A 315 -12.68 43.31 56.53
N GLU A 316 -13.51 42.72 55.67
CA GLU A 316 -14.02 43.36 54.45
C GLU A 316 -14.78 44.67 54.68
N THR A 317 -15.31 44.88 55.90
CA THR A 317 -16.06 46.07 56.30
C THR A 317 -15.24 47.35 56.37
N GLY A 318 -13.91 47.27 56.52
CA GLY A 318 -13.04 48.45 56.52
C GLY A 318 -12.91 49.14 55.15
N GLY A 319 -13.49 48.56 54.09
CA GLY A 319 -13.53 49.12 52.74
C GLY A 319 -14.79 49.95 52.44
N ALA A 320 -15.80 49.90 53.32
CA ALA A 320 -17.02 50.68 53.18
C ALA A 320 -16.76 52.19 53.32
N LEU A 321 -17.43 52.99 52.49
CA LEU A 321 -17.37 54.46 52.54
C LEU A 321 -18.70 55.07 52.98
N ALA A 322 -19.81 54.38 52.71
CA ALA A 322 -21.15 54.78 53.12
C ALA A 322 -22.04 53.56 53.41
N GLU A 323 -23.22 53.79 53.97
CA GLU A 323 -24.26 52.76 54.16
C GLU A 323 -24.64 52.09 52.82
N GLY A 324 -25.18 50.87 52.84
CA GLY A 324 -25.49 50.10 51.64
C GLY A 324 -24.29 49.42 50.94
N PHE A 325 -23.06 49.49 51.51
CA PHE A 325 -21.86 48.86 50.94
C PHE A 325 -22.05 47.39 50.52
N GLN A 326 -22.75 46.59 51.32
CA GLN A 326 -23.01 45.17 51.05
C GLN A 326 -23.88 44.94 49.80
N GLU A 327 -24.70 45.91 49.40
CA GLU A 327 -25.49 45.84 48.17
C GLU A 327 -24.65 46.22 46.96
N ARG A 328 -23.86 47.30 47.05
CA ARG A 328 -22.91 47.72 46.00
C ARG A 328 -21.84 46.65 45.73
N LEU A 329 -21.40 45.92 46.76
CA LEU A 329 -20.50 44.78 46.64
C LEU A 329 -21.15 43.60 45.90
N LYS A 330 -22.40 43.25 46.23
CA LYS A 330 -23.18 42.20 45.54
C LYS A 330 -23.47 42.58 44.08
N GLU A 331 -23.80 43.83 43.79
CA GLU A 331 -24.00 44.34 42.43
C GLU A 331 -22.72 44.17 41.60
N PHE A 332 -21.55 44.51 42.16
CA PHE A 332 -20.27 44.33 41.47
C PHE A 332 -19.92 42.84 41.26
N GLN A 333 -20.24 41.96 42.20
CA GLN A 333 -20.10 40.50 42.04
C GLN A 333 -21.06 39.95 40.96
N SER A 334 -22.27 40.48 40.88
CA SER A 334 -23.25 40.16 39.83
C SER A 334 -22.74 40.59 38.45
N PHE A 335 -22.19 41.81 38.35
CA PHE A 335 -21.49 42.28 37.16
C PHE A 335 -20.34 41.34 36.77
N GLU A 336 -19.42 41.01 37.68
CA GLU A 336 -18.29 40.10 37.38
C GLU A 336 -18.79 38.75 36.84
N ARG A 337 -19.82 38.15 37.46
CA ARG A 337 -20.41 36.89 36.99
C ARG A 337 -20.98 37.02 35.57
N ARG A 338 -21.81 38.05 35.32
CA ARG A 338 -22.45 38.27 34.01
C ARG A 338 -21.44 38.63 32.92
N PHE A 339 -20.38 39.35 33.29
CA PHE A 339 -19.25 39.65 32.43
C PHE A 339 -18.47 38.38 32.06
N GLU A 340 -18.08 37.55 33.03
CA GLU A 340 -17.36 36.28 32.80
C GLU A 340 -18.18 35.30 31.95
N GLU A 341 -19.50 35.20 32.20
CA GLU A 341 -20.44 34.40 31.40
C GLU A 341 -20.50 34.91 29.94
N CYS A 342 -20.60 36.23 29.74
CA CYS A 342 -20.73 36.84 28.42
C CYS A 342 -19.44 36.78 27.59
N ILE A 343 -18.30 37.14 28.18
CA ILE A 343 -17.02 37.20 27.46
C ILE A 343 -16.52 35.81 27.07
N SER A 344 -16.66 34.81 27.94
CA SER A 344 -16.18 33.45 27.67
C SER A 344 -16.95 32.79 26.52
N GLN A 345 -18.27 32.96 26.46
CA GLN A 345 -19.10 32.46 25.35
C GLN A 345 -18.82 33.22 24.05
N SER A 346 -18.76 34.56 24.11
CA SER A 346 -18.55 35.39 22.91
C SER A 346 -17.17 35.15 22.29
N ALA A 347 -16.10 35.18 23.10
CA ALA A 347 -14.73 35.00 22.65
C ALA A 347 -14.46 33.61 22.07
N VAL A 348 -15.06 32.54 22.63
CA VAL A 348 -14.96 31.19 22.05
C VAL A 348 -15.51 31.16 20.63
N LYS A 349 -16.65 31.83 20.39
CA LYS A 349 -17.23 31.91 19.04
C LYS A 349 -16.36 32.78 18.12
N THR A 350 -16.16 34.06 18.47
CA THR A 350 -15.46 35.03 17.60
C THR A 350 -14.03 34.61 17.25
N LYS A 351 -13.30 33.97 18.16
CA LYS A 351 -11.86 33.68 17.99
C LYS A 351 -11.56 32.25 17.51
N PHE A 352 -12.50 31.31 17.57
CA PHE A 352 -12.27 29.91 17.13
C PHE A 352 -13.22 29.38 16.04
N GLU A 353 -14.39 29.98 15.80
CA GLU A 353 -15.39 29.46 14.82
C GLU A 353 -14.80 29.39 13.39
N GLN A 354 -14.21 30.49 12.91
CA GLN A 354 -13.60 30.55 11.56
C GLN A 354 -12.46 29.55 11.38
N HIS A 355 -11.59 29.38 12.38
CA HIS A 355 -10.50 28.41 12.33
C HIS A 355 -11.02 26.97 12.35
N THR A 356 -12.08 26.70 13.10
CA THR A 356 -12.74 25.38 13.13
C THR A 356 -13.35 25.02 11.77
N ILE A 357 -14.02 25.97 11.11
CA ILE A 357 -14.54 25.80 9.74
C ILE A 357 -13.40 25.51 8.76
N ARG A 358 -12.30 26.28 8.84
CA ARG A 358 -11.13 26.11 7.97
C ARG A 358 -10.41 24.77 8.20
N ALA A 359 -10.32 24.28 9.44
CA ALA A 359 -9.79 22.96 9.74
C ALA A 359 -10.64 21.84 9.09
N LYS A 360 -11.97 21.95 9.16
CA LYS A 360 -12.88 21.00 8.49
C LYS A 360 -12.70 21.03 6.98
N GLN A 361 -12.57 22.21 6.37
CA GLN A 361 -12.30 22.35 4.93
C GLN A 361 -10.98 21.69 4.53
N ILE A 362 -9.89 21.93 5.26
CA ILE A 362 -8.58 21.31 4.99
C ILE A 362 -8.65 19.78 5.10
N SER A 363 -9.31 19.26 6.15
CA SER A 363 -9.49 17.82 6.35
C SER A 363 -10.25 17.16 5.19
N GLU A 364 -11.33 17.77 4.70
CA GLU A 364 -12.10 17.22 3.57
C GLU A 364 -11.31 17.29 2.25
N GLN A 365 -10.47 18.31 2.03
CA GLN A 365 -9.61 18.37 0.83
C GLN A 365 -8.50 17.32 0.87
N VAL A 366 -7.80 17.18 1.99
CA VAL A 366 -6.76 16.15 2.16
C VAL A 366 -7.34 14.74 2.01
N LYS A 367 -8.54 14.49 2.55
CA LYS A 367 -9.30 13.26 2.31
C LYS A 367 -9.63 13.08 0.82
N THR A 368 -10.12 14.11 0.14
CA THR A 368 -10.48 14.03 -1.29
C THR A 368 -9.26 13.69 -2.17
N ILE A 369 -8.08 14.23 -1.83
CA ILE A 369 -6.82 13.87 -2.50
C ILE A 369 -6.47 12.39 -2.25
N MET A 370 -6.61 11.91 -1.01
CA MET A 370 -6.36 10.50 -0.66
C MET A 370 -7.35 9.53 -1.30
N ASP A 371 -8.64 9.88 -1.39
CA ASP A 371 -9.66 9.11 -2.11
C ASP A 371 -9.29 9.00 -3.60
N ALA A 372 -8.84 10.09 -4.24
CA ALA A 372 -8.38 10.08 -5.62
C ALA A 372 -7.12 9.22 -5.85
N ILE A 373 -6.13 9.29 -4.94
CA ILE A 373 -4.92 8.46 -4.98
C ILE A 373 -5.28 6.97 -4.83
N ASN A 374 -6.23 6.64 -3.96
CA ASN A 374 -6.73 5.27 -3.77
C ASN A 374 -7.50 4.75 -5.01
N ILE A 375 -8.29 5.60 -5.68
CA ILE A 375 -8.95 5.26 -6.95
C ILE A 375 -7.90 4.98 -8.04
N ASN A 376 -6.93 5.88 -8.24
CA ASN A 376 -5.83 5.70 -9.20
C ASN A 376 -5.05 4.39 -8.95
N ALA A 377 -4.81 4.06 -7.67
CA ALA A 377 -4.14 2.81 -7.28
C ALA A 377 -5.01 1.57 -7.56
N ALA A 378 -6.33 1.66 -7.35
CA ALA A 378 -7.27 0.58 -7.64
C ALA A 378 -7.39 0.32 -9.15
N GLU A 379 -7.46 1.37 -9.98
CA GLU A 379 -7.51 1.27 -11.44
C GLU A 379 -6.25 0.62 -12.01
N LYS A 380 -5.06 1.07 -11.60
CA LYS A 380 -3.80 0.41 -12.00
C LYS A 380 -3.73 -1.05 -11.57
N ARG A 381 -4.26 -1.39 -10.39
CA ARG A 381 -4.30 -2.77 -9.90
C ARG A 381 -5.24 -3.64 -10.74
N VAL A 382 -6.33 -3.10 -11.29
CA VAL A 382 -7.20 -3.81 -12.24
C VAL A 382 -6.47 -4.03 -13.57
N ALA A 383 -5.93 -2.97 -14.18
CA ALA A 383 -5.19 -3.06 -15.44
C ALA A 383 -4.01 -4.06 -15.37
N ALA A 384 -3.23 -4.05 -14.28
CA ALA A 384 -2.13 -4.99 -14.07
C ALA A 384 -2.59 -6.45 -13.86
N LEU A 385 -3.83 -6.69 -13.42
CA LEU A 385 -4.42 -8.03 -13.35
C LEU A 385 -4.92 -8.49 -14.72
N GLU A 386 -5.50 -7.59 -15.51
CA GLU A 386 -5.94 -7.85 -16.89
C GLU A 386 -4.75 -8.16 -17.81
N ASP A 387 -3.69 -7.36 -17.75
CA ASP A 387 -2.42 -7.62 -18.45
C ASP A 387 -1.84 -8.99 -18.07
N ARG A 388 -1.80 -9.31 -16.76
CA ARG A 388 -1.29 -10.60 -16.27
C ARG A 388 -2.09 -11.77 -16.81
N GLU A 389 -3.42 -11.66 -16.85
CA GLU A 389 -4.28 -12.73 -17.38
C GLU A 389 -4.13 -12.87 -18.89
N TYR A 390 -4.03 -11.75 -19.64
CA TYR A 390 -3.71 -11.76 -21.06
C TYR A 390 -2.35 -12.44 -21.36
N GLN A 391 -1.31 -12.16 -20.58
CA GLN A 391 0.00 -12.83 -20.74
C GLN A 391 -0.07 -14.33 -20.39
N LYS A 392 -0.89 -14.72 -19.41
CA LYS A 392 -1.13 -16.12 -19.04
C LYS A 392 -1.84 -16.87 -20.18
N ASP A 393 -2.90 -16.30 -20.73
CA ASP A 393 -3.67 -16.92 -21.81
C ASP A 393 -2.85 -17.00 -23.11
N ARG A 394 -2.04 -15.97 -23.38
CA ARG A 394 -1.03 -15.97 -24.45
C ARG A 394 0.04 -17.05 -24.26
N LEU A 395 0.51 -17.27 -23.04
CA LEU A 395 1.47 -18.33 -22.71
C LEU A 395 0.84 -19.72 -22.92
N GLU A 396 -0.42 -19.92 -22.52
CA GLU A 396 -1.14 -21.17 -22.75
C GLU A 396 -1.38 -21.42 -24.24
N PHE A 397 -1.76 -20.39 -25.01
CA PHE A 397 -1.86 -20.46 -26.46
C PHE A 397 -0.53 -20.89 -27.12
N VAL A 398 0.58 -20.21 -26.82
CA VAL A 398 1.90 -20.54 -27.39
C VAL A 398 2.34 -21.95 -26.99
N LYS A 399 2.10 -22.37 -25.75
CA LYS A 399 2.37 -23.75 -25.27
C LYS A 399 1.56 -24.79 -26.05
N ASN A 400 0.30 -24.52 -26.33
CA ASN A 400 -0.57 -25.44 -27.08
C ASN A 400 -0.18 -25.50 -28.57
N GLN A 401 0.18 -24.37 -29.20
CA GLN A 401 0.74 -24.36 -30.56
C GLN A 401 2.07 -25.13 -30.62
N LEU A 402 2.96 -24.95 -29.64
CA LEU A 402 4.23 -25.67 -29.57
C LEU A 402 4.04 -27.19 -29.42
N ASN A 403 3.05 -27.64 -28.63
CA ASN A 403 2.70 -29.06 -28.54
C ASN A 403 2.24 -29.64 -29.89
N LEU A 404 1.36 -28.92 -30.61
CA LEU A 404 0.89 -29.33 -31.94
C LEU A 404 2.05 -29.39 -32.95
N LEU A 405 2.95 -28.40 -32.94
CA LEU A 405 4.15 -28.38 -33.77
C LEU A 405 5.08 -29.55 -33.45
N ILE A 406 5.33 -29.83 -32.17
CA ILE A 406 6.13 -30.99 -31.73
C ILE A 406 5.56 -32.30 -32.27
N ASP A 407 4.24 -32.47 -32.27
CA ASP A 407 3.59 -33.68 -32.77
C ASP A 407 3.54 -33.77 -34.31
N ASP A 408 3.58 -32.66 -35.04
CA ASP A 408 3.83 -32.70 -36.49
C ASP A 408 5.29 -33.03 -36.81
N ILE A 409 6.24 -32.40 -36.11
CA ILE A 409 7.67 -32.65 -36.25
C ILE A 409 8.00 -34.13 -35.99
N LYS A 410 7.40 -34.77 -34.98
CA LYS A 410 7.53 -36.23 -34.75
C LYS A 410 7.08 -37.06 -35.96
N LYS A 411 5.93 -36.72 -36.57
CA LYS A 411 5.42 -37.41 -37.78
C LYS A 411 6.37 -37.19 -38.96
N LYS A 412 6.89 -35.97 -39.12
CA LYS A 412 7.86 -35.61 -40.17
C LYS A 412 9.15 -36.43 -40.02
N ILE A 413 9.73 -36.48 -38.82
CA ILE A 413 10.93 -37.27 -38.51
C ILE A 413 10.70 -38.75 -38.82
N LYS A 414 9.53 -39.30 -38.43
CA LYS A 414 9.18 -40.68 -38.78
C LYS A 414 9.11 -40.89 -40.30
N ALA A 415 8.41 -40.02 -41.04
CA ALA A 415 8.30 -40.13 -42.49
C ALA A 415 9.65 -40.00 -43.22
N ILE A 416 10.57 -39.17 -42.71
CA ILE A 416 11.95 -39.07 -43.21
C ILE A 416 12.71 -40.36 -42.94
N SER A 417 12.54 -40.98 -41.77
CA SER A 417 13.15 -42.28 -41.47
C SER A 417 12.68 -43.38 -42.44
N GLU A 418 11.38 -43.42 -42.75
CA GLU A 418 10.78 -44.35 -43.70
C GLU A 418 11.24 -44.07 -45.16
N ASP A 419 11.38 -42.80 -45.55
CA ASP A 419 11.95 -42.35 -46.84
C ASP A 419 13.44 -42.75 -46.99
N VAL A 420 14.24 -42.58 -45.93
CA VAL A 420 15.66 -42.95 -45.90
C VAL A 420 15.82 -44.48 -45.95
N GLU A 421 15.08 -45.22 -45.14
CA GLU A 421 15.09 -46.70 -45.15
C GLU A 421 14.73 -47.24 -46.54
N SER A 422 13.69 -46.70 -47.17
CA SER A 422 13.28 -47.06 -48.53
C SER A 422 14.39 -46.78 -49.56
N LYS A 423 14.99 -45.59 -49.53
CA LYS A 423 16.06 -45.19 -50.46
C LYS A 423 17.34 -46.02 -50.31
N VAL A 424 17.74 -46.31 -49.07
CA VAL A 424 18.92 -47.15 -48.79
C VAL A 424 18.64 -48.60 -49.18
N SER A 425 17.44 -49.13 -48.90
CA SER A 425 17.04 -50.49 -49.30
C SER A 425 17.05 -50.68 -50.82
N VAL A 426 16.49 -49.73 -51.58
CA VAL A 426 16.54 -49.75 -53.05
C VAL A 426 17.97 -49.69 -53.57
N ALA A 427 18.80 -48.77 -53.06
CA ALA A 427 20.20 -48.67 -53.48
C ALA A 427 21.03 -49.91 -53.12
N MET A 428 20.79 -50.51 -51.95
CA MET A 428 21.46 -51.74 -51.51
C MET A 428 21.08 -52.93 -52.41
N GLY A 429 19.81 -53.08 -52.79
CA GLY A 429 19.41 -54.09 -53.77
C GLY A 429 20.07 -53.88 -55.14
N ASP A 430 20.24 -52.62 -55.54
CA ASP A 430 20.88 -52.22 -56.80
C ASP A 430 22.41 -52.45 -56.81
N GLU A 431 23.08 -52.32 -55.67
CA GLU A 431 24.51 -52.65 -55.48
C GLU A 431 24.74 -54.16 -55.30
N ILE A 432 23.90 -54.88 -54.54
CA ILE A 432 23.94 -56.35 -54.44
C ILE A 432 23.82 -56.98 -55.84
N SER A 433 22.95 -56.44 -56.69
CA SER A 433 22.80 -56.88 -58.08
C SER A 433 24.03 -56.63 -58.96
N ARG A 434 24.95 -55.74 -58.52
CA ARG A 434 26.19 -55.35 -59.21
C ARG A 434 27.45 -55.83 -58.48
N LEU A 435 27.31 -56.58 -57.39
CA LEU A 435 28.41 -57.04 -56.54
C LEU A 435 29.53 -57.75 -57.31
N HIS A 436 29.19 -58.43 -58.42
CA HIS A 436 30.16 -59.04 -59.32
C HIS A 436 31.21 -58.04 -59.83
N VAL A 437 30.86 -56.79 -60.13
CA VAL A 437 31.80 -55.75 -60.60
C VAL A 437 32.85 -55.44 -59.52
N ILE A 438 32.42 -55.32 -58.26
CA ILE A 438 33.31 -55.04 -57.12
C ILE A 438 34.22 -56.25 -56.83
N VAL A 439 33.74 -57.47 -57.07
CA VAL A 439 34.53 -58.71 -56.91
C VAL A 439 35.50 -58.91 -58.08
N ASP A 440 35.13 -58.54 -59.30
CA ASP A 440 36.00 -58.62 -60.49
C ASP A 440 37.14 -57.58 -60.45
N GLU A 441 36.96 -56.44 -59.75
CA GLU A 441 38.00 -55.44 -59.48
C GLU A 441 39.01 -55.86 -58.38
N PHE A 442 38.75 -56.95 -57.63
CA PHE A 442 39.64 -57.43 -56.58
C PHE A 442 40.82 -58.23 -57.14
N HIS A 443 42.05 -57.79 -56.86
CA HIS A 443 43.27 -58.38 -57.43
C HIS A 443 44.33 -58.69 -56.35
N THR A 444 44.30 -59.91 -55.81
CA THR A 444 45.31 -60.48 -54.89
C THR A 444 45.62 -61.93 -55.25
N ASP A 445 46.84 -62.40 -54.98
CA ASP A 445 47.27 -63.76 -55.33
C ASP A 445 46.52 -64.84 -54.53
N PHE A 446 45.75 -65.69 -55.21
CA PHE A 446 45.01 -66.78 -54.59
C PHE A 446 45.92 -67.99 -54.28
N HIS A 447 45.97 -68.38 -53.01
CA HIS A 447 46.68 -69.59 -52.56
C HIS A 447 45.78 -70.49 -51.70
N PRO A 448 45.60 -71.78 -52.06
CA PRO A 448 44.63 -72.68 -51.43
C PRO A 448 45.07 -73.24 -50.05
N SER A 449 45.91 -72.51 -49.31
CA SER A 449 46.31 -72.94 -47.95
C SER A 449 45.33 -72.39 -46.90
N PRO A 450 44.95 -73.16 -45.86
CA PRO A 450 43.92 -72.73 -44.90
C PRO A 450 44.20 -71.41 -44.18
N HIS A 451 45.48 -71.08 -43.97
CA HIS A 451 45.88 -69.83 -43.32
C HIS A 451 45.82 -68.63 -44.27
N VAL A 452 46.22 -68.78 -45.54
CA VAL A 452 46.15 -67.69 -46.53
C VAL A 452 44.71 -67.47 -47.01
N LEU A 453 43.91 -68.53 -47.16
CA LEU A 453 42.47 -68.43 -47.47
C LEU A 453 41.72 -67.56 -46.46
N LYS A 454 42.06 -67.64 -45.16
CA LYS A 454 41.45 -66.80 -44.13
C LYS A 454 41.84 -65.32 -44.26
N ILE A 455 43.08 -65.04 -44.68
CA ILE A 455 43.55 -63.66 -44.93
C ILE A 455 42.86 -63.11 -46.19
N TYR A 456 42.91 -63.85 -47.29
CA TYR A 456 42.24 -63.52 -48.56
C TYR A 456 40.74 -63.27 -48.36
N LYS A 457 40.03 -64.10 -47.57
CA LYS A 457 38.61 -63.88 -47.23
C LYS A 457 38.40 -62.59 -46.43
N SER A 458 39.32 -62.24 -45.53
CA SER A 458 39.27 -60.98 -44.78
C SER A 458 39.52 -59.75 -45.66
N GLU A 459 40.46 -59.84 -46.59
CA GLU A 459 40.81 -58.76 -47.53
C GLU A 459 39.72 -58.55 -48.58
N LEU A 460 39.15 -59.63 -49.14
CA LEU A 460 38.01 -59.58 -50.06
C LEU A 460 36.76 -59.00 -49.37
N LEU A 461 36.45 -59.42 -48.15
CA LEU A 461 35.32 -58.85 -47.39
C LEU A 461 35.55 -57.37 -47.10
N SER A 462 36.76 -56.97 -46.70
CA SER A 462 37.10 -55.55 -46.50
C SER A 462 37.00 -54.73 -47.79
N HIS A 463 37.37 -55.29 -48.95
CA HIS A 463 37.27 -54.61 -50.24
C HIS A 463 35.82 -54.46 -50.70
N VAL A 464 35.00 -55.50 -50.54
CA VAL A 464 33.55 -55.46 -50.82
C VAL A 464 32.84 -54.47 -49.89
N GLU A 465 33.16 -54.48 -48.59
CA GLU A 465 32.62 -53.56 -47.58
C GLU A 465 32.96 -52.10 -47.91
N GLU A 466 34.23 -51.81 -48.24
CA GLU A 466 34.66 -50.46 -48.63
C GLU A 466 34.06 -50.02 -49.98
N GLY A 467 33.98 -50.92 -50.97
CA GLY A 467 33.40 -50.65 -52.30
C GLY A 467 31.90 -50.39 -52.26
N MET A 468 31.13 -51.27 -51.60
CA MET A 468 29.68 -51.08 -51.42
C MET A 468 29.39 -49.84 -50.57
N GLY A 469 30.16 -49.60 -49.51
CA GLY A 469 30.05 -48.39 -48.68
C GLY A 469 30.25 -47.10 -49.49
N LYS A 470 31.29 -47.05 -50.34
CA LYS A 470 31.54 -45.91 -51.26
C LYS A 470 30.40 -45.72 -52.26
N ASN A 471 29.91 -46.80 -52.87
CA ASN A 471 28.84 -46.71 -53.87
C ASN A 471 27.50 -46.25 -53.26
N LEU A 472 27.12 -46.78 -52.10
CA LEU A 472 25.95 -46.31 -51.34
C LEU A 472 26.11 -44.84 -50.95
N ALA A 473 27.28 -44.45 -50.43
CA ALA A 473 27.56 -43.07 -50.08
C ALA A 473 27.43 -42.12 -51.28
N PHE A 474 27.92 -42.51 -52.46
CA PHE A 474 27.81 -41.72 -53.69
C PHE A 474 26.35 -41.59 -54.17
N ARG A 475 25.58 -42.69 -54.18
CA ARG A 475 24.19 -42.70 -54.67
C ARG A 475 23.19 -42.05 -53.72
N CYS A 476 23.29 -42.34 -52.43
CA CYS A 476 22.24 -42.00 -51.46
C CYS A 476 22.45 -40.64 -50.78
N SER A 477 23.70 -40.22 -50.52
CA SER A 477 23.94 -39.12 -49.60
C SER A 477 23.44 -37.76 -50.09
N SER A 478 23.44 -37.50 -51.40
CA SER A 478 22.87 -36.28 -51.97
C SER A 478 21.34 -36.21 -51.78
N ALA A 479 20.64 -37.31 -52.05
CA ALA A 479 19.18 -37.41 -51.93
C ALA A 479 18.70 -37.42 -50.47
N ILE A 480 19.45 -38.07 -49.57
CA ILE A 480 19.15 -38.07 -48.12
C ILE A 480 19.41 -36.67 -47.55
N ASN A 481 20.57 -36.05 -47.83
CA ASN A 481 20.87 -34.71 -47.33
C ASN A 481 19.88 -33.66 -47.83
N ALA A 482 19.40 -33.75 -49.08
CA ALA A 482 18.32 -32.88 -49.57
C ALA A 482 17.00 -33.08 -48.79
N SER A 483 16.61 -34.34 -48.50
CA SER A 483 15.41 -34.67 -47.72
C SER A 483 15.50 -34.13 -46.29
N VAL A 484 16.65 -34.32 -45.63
CA VAL A 484 16.93 -33.83 -44.27
C VAL A 484 17.00 -32.31 -44.20
N GLN A 485 17.74 -31.65 -45.09
CA GLN A 485 17.88 -30.18 -45.10
C GLN A 485 16.53 -29.47 -45.37
N SER A 486 15.78 -29.92 -46.38
CA SER A 486 14.43 -29.40 -46.67
C SER A 486 13.51 -29.49 -45.44
N SER A 487 13.58 -30.62 -44.74
CA SER A 487 12.81 -30.85 -43.51
C SER A 487 13.28 -29.98 -42.34
N GLN A 488 14.59 -29.76 -42.18
CA GLN A 488 15.14 -28.85 -41.17
C GLN A 488 14.66 -27.41 -41.40
N SER A 489 14.70 -26.90 -42.64
CA SER A 489 14.17 -25.58 -42.98
C SER A 489 12.69 -25.44 -42.63
N TYR A 490 11.86 -26.43 -43.00
CA TYR A 490 10.44 -26.46 -42.66
C TYR A 490 10.18 -26.42 -41.15
N MET A 491 10.98 -27.14 -40.35
CA MET A 491 10.87 -27.13 -38.87
C MET A 491 11.22 -25.76 -38.28
N ILE A 492 12.25 -25.09 -38.81
CA ILE A 492 12.70 -23.76 -38.37
C ILE A 492 11.65 -22.70 -38.73
N GLU A 493 11.17 -22.68 -39.97
CA GLU A 493 10.12 -21.77 -40.44
C GLU A 493 8.81 -21.95 -39.65
N SER A 494 8.44 -23.19 -39.32
CA SER A 494 7.21 -23.48 -38.55
C SER A 494 7.32 -23.05 -37.07
N MET A 495 8.53 -22.97 -36.51
CA MET A 495 8.77 -22.50 -35.14
C MET A 495 8.81 -20.97 -35.03
N LEU A 496 9.28 -20.28 -36.07
CA LEU A 496 9.53 -18.84 -36.10
C LEU A 496 8.34 -17.97 -35.61
N PRO A 497 7.08 -18.19 -36.05
CA PRO A 497 5.92 -17.40 -35.61
C PRO A 497 5.58 -17.54 -34.12
N LEU A 498 6.04 -18.60 -33.44
CA LEU A 498 5.75 -18.85 -32.02
C LEU A 498 6.75 -18.15 -31.08
N LEU A 499 7.88 -17.67 -31.62
CA LEU A 499 8.91 -16.99 -30.84
C LEU A 499 8.58 -15.51 -30.60
N PRO A 500 9.00 -14.92 -29.46
CA PRO A 500 9.00 -13.47 -29.27
C PRO A 500 9.78 -12.75 -30.37
N SER A 501 9.33 -11.57 -30.79
CA SER A 501 9.96 -10.79 -31.88
C SER A 501 11.46 -10.52 -31.68
N ALA A 502 11.91 -10.33 -30.43
CA ALA A 502 13.33 -10.17 -30.09
C ALA A 502 14.18 -11.44 -30.31
N ALA A 503 13.57 -12.63 -30.34
CA ALA A 503 14.23 -13.91 -30.60
C ALA A 503 14.15 -14.34 -32.08
N GLN A 504 13.12 -13.89 -32.81
CA GLN A 504 12.94 -14.20 -34.25
C GLN A 504 14.15 -13.75 -35.10
N SER A 505 14.82 -12.66 -34.73
CA SER A 505 16.04 -12.17 -35.41
C SER A 505 17.32 -12.95 -35.06
N GLN A 506 17.27 -13.87 -34.09
CA GLN A 506 18.44 -14.61 -33.59
C GLN A 506 18.40 -16.12 -33.90
N VAL A 507 17.36 -16.60 -34.61
CA VAL A 507 17.11 -18.03 -34.86
C VAL A 507 18.29 -18.72 -35.55
N SER A 508 19.00 -18.02 -36.44
CA SER A 508 20.19 -18.52 -37.14
C SER A 508 21.43 -18.72 -36.25
N MET A 509 21.47 -18.13 -35.06
CA MET A 509 22.49 -18.43 -34.02
C MET A 509 22.04 -19.55 -33.08
N LEU A 510 20.73 -19.74 -32.90
CA LEU A 510 20.15 -20.71 -31.97
C LEU A 510 20.01 -22.11 -32.57
N VAL A 511 19.75 -22.21 -33.88
CA VAL A 511 19.67 -23.48 -34.61
C VAL A 511 20.82 -23.54 -35.63
N PRO A 512 21.98 -24.12 -35.28
CA PRO A 512 23.08 -24.28 -36.23
C PRO A 512 22.71 -25.29 -37.31
N ASN A 513 22.82 -24.91 -38.58
CA ASN A 513 22.67 -25.80 -39.73
C ASN A 513 23.79 -26.85 -39.73
N ARG A 514 23.55 -27.99 -39.07
CA ARG A 514 24.47 -29.12 -39.07
C ARG A 514 24.31 -29.89 -40.38
N THR A 515 25.42 -30.04 -41.10
CA THR A 515 25.54 -31.05 -42.15
C THR A 515 25.24 -32.42 -41.53
N PHE A 516 24.30 -33.14 -42.13
CA PHE A 516 23.98 -34.49 -41.71
C PHE A 516 25.04 -35.44 -42.28
N ASP A 517 25.75 -36.13 -41.39
CA ASP A 517 26.84 -37.03 -41.75
C ASP A 517 26.33 -38.46 -41.90
N LEU A 518 26.84 -39.18 -42.90
CA LEU A 518 26.26 -40.43 -43.40
C LEU A 518 27.31 -41.53 -43.47
N SER A 519 27.49 -42.22 -42.35
CA SER A 519 28.30 -43.44 -42.24
C SER A 519 27.49 -44.68 -42.66
N TYR A 520 27.97 -45.41 -43.66
CA TYR A 520 27.43 -46.71 -44.06
C TYR A 520 28.34 -47.80 -43.47
N ASP A 521 27.91 -48.40 -42.37
CA ASP A 521 28.56 -49.58 -41.75
C ASP A 521 27.91 -50.84 -42.35
N LEU A 522 28.69 -51.60 -43.12
CA LEU A 522 28.26 -52.80 -43.84
C LEU A 522 29.09 -53.99 -43.38
N ASN A 523 28.94 -54.44 -42.14
CA ASN A 523 29.69 -55.56 -41.54
C ASN A 523 29.58 -56.87 -42.36
N CYS A 524 30.40 -57.00 -43.41
CA CYS A 524 30.32 -58.06 -44.40
C CYS A 524 30.78 -59.40 -43.81
N ALA A 525 31.65 -59.37 -42.80
CA ALA A 525 32.04 -60.55 -42.03
C ALA A 525 30.86 -61.21 -41.30
N THR A 526 29.85 -60.44 -40.89
CA THR A 526 28.61 -60.98 -40.29
C THR A 526 27.57 -61.34 -41.35
N ILE A 527 27.41 -60.51 -42.40
CA ILE A 527 26.45 -60.77 -43.49
C ILE A 527 26.82 -62.04 -44.27
N CYS A 528 28.12 -62.33 -44.41
CA CYS A 528 28.64 -63.51 -45.12
C CYS A 528 29.06 -64.67 -44.19
N SER A 529 28.56 -64.72 -42.93
CA SER A 529 28.86 -65.81 -41.99
C SER A 529 28.50 -67.19 -42.55
N ASP A 530 27.39 -67.25 -43.28
CA ASP A 530 26.77 -68.47 -43.77
C ASP A 530 27.29 -68.85 -45.19
N PHE A 531 28.19 -68.03 -45.76
CA PHE A 531 28.80 -68.30 -47.05
C PHE A 531 29.86 -69.40 -46.95
N GLN A 532 29.54 -70.56 -47.55
CA GLN A 532 30.44 -71.71 -47.67
C GLN A 532 31.09 -71.73 -49.07
N GLU A 533 32.36 -71.37 -49.15
CA GLU A 533 33.16 -71.46 -50.37
C GLU A 533 33.33 -72.91 -50.85
N ASN A 534 32.87 -73.23 -52.07
CA ASN A 534 33.23 -74.47 -52.74
C ASN A 534 34.52 -74.27 -53.55
N ILE A 535 35.66 -74.62 -52.95
CA ILE A 535 37.00 -74.53 -53.58
C ILE A 535 37.27 -75.74 -54.50
N GLU A 536 36.42 -76.78 -54.51
CA GLU A 536 36.55 -77.86 -55.48
C GLU A 536 36.17 -77.40 -56.89
N PHE A 537 37.11 -77.51 -57.84
CA PHE A 537 36.87 -77.18 -59.25
C PHE A 537 36.01 -78.24 -59.96
N GLN A 538 34.73 -78.30 -59.60
CA GLN A 538 33.77 -79.27 -60.12
C GLN A 538 33.32 -78.92 -61.54
N PHE A 539 34.00 -79.51 -62.53
CA PHE A 539 33.56 -79.47 -63.93
C PHE A 539 32.11 -79.98 -64.06
N SER A 540 31.19 -79.10 -64.44
CA SER A 540 29.75 -79.39 -64.60
C SER A 540 29.41 -80.40 -65.72
N LEU A 541 30.42 -80.87 -66.45
CA LEU A 541 30.34 -81.92 -67.48
C LEU A 541 31.15 -83.19 -67.13
N GLY A 542 31.51 -83.38 -65.85
CA GLY A 542 32.15 -84.60 -65.37
C GLY A 542 31.24 -85.83 -65.46
N TRP A 543 31.69 -86.90 -66.14
CA TRP A 543 30.92 -88.13 -66.41
C TRP A 543 30.29 -88.77 -65.14
N LYS A 544 30.93 -88.62 -63.97
CA LYS A 544 30.41 -89.13 -62.69
C LYS A 544 29.06 -88.51 -62.30
N CYS A 545 28.83 -87.23 -62.60
CA CYS A 545 27.58 -86.53 -62.28
C CYS A 545 26.43 -86.92 -63.23
N LEU A 546 26.72 -87.22 -64.50
CA LEU A 546 25.74 -87.72 -65.46
C LEU A 546 25.15 -89.07 -65.02
N VAL A 547 25.99 -90.01 -64.58
CA VAL A 547 25.55 -91.30 -64.04
C VAL A 547 24.69 -91.12 -62.78
N HIS A 548 25.11 -90.25 -61.86
CA HIS A 548 24.35 -89.98 -60.62
C HIS A 548 22.97 -89.34 -60.88
N ARG A 549 22.84 -88.50 -61.91
CA ARG A 549 21.59 -87.78 -62.22
C ARG A 549 20.53 -88.63 -62.95
N TYR A 550 20.92 -89.75 -63.59
CA TYR A 550 20.00 -90.62 -64.33
C TYR A 550 19.74 -92.00 -63.71
N LEU A 551 20.60 -92.54 -62.84
CA LEU A 551 20.41 -93.88 -62.23
C LEU A 551 20.08 -93.90 -60.73
N GLY A 552 20.26 -92.78 -60.02
CA GLY A 552 20.03 -92.69 -58.57
C GLY A 552 21.12 -93.36 -57.71
N SER A 553 21.29 -92.85 -56.49
CA SER A 553 22.41 -93.20 -55.60
C SER A 553 22.48 -94.69 -55.24
N VAL A 554 21.34 -95.33 -54.99
CA VAL A 554 21.25 -96.74 -54.53
C VAL A 554 21.71 -97.75 -55.60
N ASN A 555 21.55 -97.40 -56.89
CA ASN A 555 21.99 -98.26 -57.99
C ASN A 555 23.38 -97.90 -58.51
N ALA A 556 23.83 -96.64 -58.37
CA ALA A 556 25.18 -96.22 -58.76
C ALA A 556 26.30 -97.04 -58.05
N GLN A 557 26.15 -97.33 -56.74
CA GLN A 557 27.11 -98.15 -56.00
C GLN A 557 27.09 -99.65 -56.42
N LYS A 558 25.95 -100.16 -56.87
CA LYS A 558 25.83 -101.53 -57.41
C LYS A 558 26.39 -101.64 -58.83
N ALA A 559 26.21 -100.61 -59.66
CA ALA A 559 26.80 -100.54 -60.99
C ALA A 559 28.34 -100.50 -60.92
N LEU A 560 28.91 -99.65 -60.04
CA LEU A 560 30.36 -99.54 -59.85
C LEU A 560 31.02 -100.81 -59.29
N THR A 561 30.27 -101.70 -58.63
CA THR A 561 30.80 -102.98 -58.11
C THR A 561 30.62 -104.16 -59.07
N LEU A 562 29.61 -104.14 -59.95
CA LEU A 562 29.39 -105.20 -60.95
C LEU A 562 30.34 -105.14 -62.16
N VAL A 563 30.81 -103.96 -62.55
CA VAL A 563 31.72 -103.76 -63.70
C VAL A 563 33.05 -104.53 -63.58
N ASN A 564 33.43 -104.98 -62.38
CA ASN A 564 34.72 -105.62 -62.13
C ASN A 564 34.72 -107.18 -62.19
N LYS A 565 33.56 -107.84 -62.40
CA LYS A 565 33.48 -109.32 -62.50
C LYS A 565 32.46 -109.84 -63.51
N ASN A 566 32.78 -109.64 -64.79
CA ASN A 566 32.75 -110.65 -65.86
C ASN A 566 33.88 -110.24 -66.83
N PHE A 567 34.79 -111.08 -67.33
CA PHE A 567 34.84 -112.54 -67.38
C PHE A 567 33.54 -113.16 -67.96
N GLN A 568 33.53 -113.32 -69.30
CA GLN A 568 32.57 -114.10 -70.08
C GLN A 568 31.17 -113.49 -70.35
N THR A 569 31.10 -112.82 -71.52
CA THR A 569 30.16 -113.03 -72.66
C THR A 569 28.64 -112.70 -72.64
N SER A 570 28.18 -112.25 -73.84
CA SER A 570 26.85 -112.35 -74.49
C SER A 570 25.63 -111.47 -74.08
N GLN A 571 25.40 -110.40 -74.85
CA GLN A 571 24.22 -110.06 -75.72
C GLN A 571 22.87 -110.85 -75.63
N PRO A 572 21.71 -110.33 -76.13
CA PRO A 572 21.21 -108.93 -76.26
C PRO A 572 19.63 -108.70 -76.16
N ALA A 573 19.18 -107.43 -76.30
CA ALA A 573 17.98 -106.93 -77.08
C ALA A 573 16.53 -106.66 -76.50
N LEU A 574 16.03 -105.41 -76.73
CA LEU A 574 14.66 -104.94 -77.17
C LEU A 574 13.48 -104.58 -76.16
N PRO A 575 12.43 -103.75 -76.51
CA PRO A 575 11.85 -102.66 -75.63
C PRO A 575 10.28 -102.36 -75.61
N MET A 576 9.85 -101.20 -74.99
CA MET A 576 8.63 -100.31 -75.16
C MET A 576 7.38 -100.26 -74.17
N ALA A 577 6.68 -99.08 -74.13
CA ALA A 577 5.27 -98.71 -73.69
C ALA A 577 4.86 -98.51 -72.18
N GLN A 578 3.67 -97.93 -71.77
CA GLN A 578 3.11 -96.53 -71.92
C GLN A 578 1.79 -96.14 -71.12
N THR A 579 1.74 -94.98 -70.41
CA THR A 579 0.56 -94.07 -70.07
C THR A 579 -0.55 -94.46 -68.98
N PRO A 580 -1.78 -93.83 -68.81
CA PRO A 580 -2.15 -92.76 -67.80
C PRO A 580 -3.56 -92.77 -67.02
N SER A 581 -3.86 -91.75 -66.14
CA SER A 581 -5.19 -91.01 -65.90
C SER A 581 -6.19 -91.14 -64.66
N SER A 582 -6.66 -89.99 -64.10
CA SER A 582 -8.03 -89.47 -63.59
C SER A 582 -9.09 -90.12 -62.61
N GLY A 583 -9.82 -89.32 -61.74
CA GLY A 583 -11.28 -89.54 -61.29
C GLY A 583 -11.83 -89.16 -59.84
N PRO A 584 -13.11 -88.64 -59.61
CA PRO A 584 -13.84 -88.35 -58.31
C PRO A 584 -15.36 -88.88 -58.23
N PRO A 585 -16.46 -88.41 -57.52
CA PRO A 585 -16.82 -87.50 -56.34
C PRO A 585 -18.06 -87.89 -55.36
N SER A 586 -18.56 -86.99 -54.44
CA SER A 586 -20.01 -86.66 -54.01
C SER A 586 -20.87 -87.19 -52.76
N ILE A 587 -21.54 -86.25 -52.00
CA ILE A 587 -23.01 -86.11 -51.55
C ILE A 587 -23.69 -86.59 -50.17
N ALA A 588 -24.46 -85.67 -49.48
CA ALA A 588 -25.78 -85.70 -48.68
C ALA A 588 -26.10 -86.13 -47.18
N ALA A 589 -26.79 -85.20 -46.43
CA ALA A 589 -28.02 -85.27 -45.53
C ALA A 589 -28.13 -85.78 -44.02
N PRO A 590 -29.22 -85.44 -43.23
CA PRO A 590 -29.40 -85.47 -41.72
C PRO A 590 -30.52 -86.47 -41.18
N PRO A 591 -31.32 -86.37 -40.03
CA PRO A 591 -31.53 -85.39 -38.89
C PRO A 591 -31.98 -85.89 -37.43
N ASN A 592 -32.29 -84.93 -36.51
CA ASN A 592 -33.33 -84.86 -35.39
C ASN A 592 -33.22 -85.38 -33.90
N ASN A 593 -33.89 -84.60 -33.00
CA ASN A 593 -34.59 -84.82 -31.69
C ASN A 593 -33.95 -84.82 -30.24
N GLU A 594 -34.53 -83.95 -29.39
CA GLU A 594 -35.01 -84.04 -27.96
C GLU A 594 -34.17 -84.20 -26.64
N ARG A 595 -34.15 -83.09 -25.84
CA ARG A 595 -34.58 -82.85 -24.42
C ARG A 595 -34.06 -83.61 -23.15
N ALA A 596 -33.90 -82.81 -22.06
CA ALA A 596 -34.06 -83.09 -20.60
C ALA A 596 -32.95 -83.87 -19.82
N LEU A 597 -32.72 -83.75 -18.48
CA LEU A 597 -32.90 -82.68 -17.45
C LEU A 597 -32.20 -83.09 -16.11
N MET A 598 -31.73 -82.15 -15.26
CA MET A 598 -31.21 -82.30 -13.85
C MET A 598 -29.84 -83.02 -13.67
N THR A 599 -28.86 -82.67 -12.79
CA THR A 599 -28.71 -82.14 -11.39
C THR A 599 -28.95 -83.20 -10.28
N GLN A 600 -28.20 -83.30 -9.17
CA GLN A 600 -27.32 -82.36 -8.43
C GLN A 600 -26.22 -83.11 -7.58
N GLU A 601 -25.44 -82.39 -6.75
CA GLU A 601 -24.69 -82.86 -5.53
C GLU A 601 -23.36 -83.66 -5.71
N ASP A 602 -22.31 -83.54 -4.86
CA ASP A 602 -22.07 -82.63 -3.71
C ASP A 602 -20.55 -82.41 -3.36
N LEU A 603 -20.32 -81.40 -2.49
CA LEU A 603 -19.26 -81.19 -1.47
C LEU A 603 -17.76 -80.94 -1.82
N MET A 604 -17.23 -79.95 -1.08
CA MET A 604 -15.93 -79.25 -1.17
C MET A 604 -14.73 -80.00 -0.55
N VAL A 605 -13.50 -79.62 -0.96
CA VAL A 605 -12.29 -79.31 -0.12
C VAL A 605 -11.32 -78.46 -0.99
N ALA A 606 -10.35 -77.74 -0.40
CA ALA A 606 -9.73 -76.55 -1.02
C ALA A 606 -8.18 -76.46 -0.98
N MET A 607 -7.68 -75.46 -1.72
CA MET A 607 -6.38 -74.76 -1.64
C MET A 607 -5.11 -75.35 -2.27
N ALA A 608 -4.32 -74.41 -2.84
CA ALA A 608 -2.93 -74.51 -3.33
C ALA A 608 -2.69 -75.48 -4.53
N THR A 609 -1.85 -75.18 -5.52
CA THR A 609 -0.92 -74.06 -5.76
C THR A 609 -0.76 -73.86 -7.28
N ASN A 610 -0.29 -72.70 -7.77
CA ASN A 610 0.81 -72.63 -8.77
C ASN A 610 1.19 -71.21 -9.22
N VAL A 611 2.38 -71.12 -9.84
CA VAL A 611 3.02 -69.92 -10.41
C VAL A 611 3.39 -70.20 -11.88
N ALA A 612 3.29 -69.19 -12.74
CA ALA A 612 3.69 -69.17 -14.17
C ALA A 612 2.93 -70.18 -15.08
N SER A 613 2.61 -69.93 -16.35
CA SER A 613 3.28 -69.17 -17.42
C SER A 613 2.29 -68.87 -18.57
N LEU A 614 2.62 -67.94 -19.48
CA LEU A 614 1.76 -67.58 -20.62
C LEU A 614 1.95 -68.47 -21.85
N THR A 615 0.87 -68.74 -22.60
CA THR A 615 0.89 -68.70 -24.09
C THR A 615 -0.51 -68.50 -24.71
N SER A 616 -0.62 -67.48 -25.56
CA SER A 616 -1.43 -67.38 -26.79
C SER A 616 -2.94 -67.73 -26.84
N ARG A 617 -3.77 -66.66 -26.87
CA ARG A 617 -4.88 -66.36 -27.83
C ARG A 617 -5.98 -67.40 -28.15
N ALA A 618 -7.19 -67.13 -27.64
CA ALA A 618 -8.52 -67.16 -28.28
C ALA A 618 -9.60 -67.17 -27.17
N SER A 619 -10.83 -66.65 -27.30
CA SER A 619 -11.54 -65.92 -28.38
C SER A 619 -12.40 -64.77 -27.78
N MET A 620 -13.35 -64.21 -28.53
CA MET A 620 -14.10 -62.99 -28.16
C MET A 620 -15.42 -63.26 -27.40
N THR A 621 -15.98 -62.17 -26.83
CA THR A 621 -17.42 -61.82 -26.66
C THR A 621 -18.31 -62.59 -25.64
N VAL A 622 -19.35 -62.01 -25.01
CA VAL A 622 -19.66 -60.62 -24.53
C VAL A 622 -20.99 -60.62 -23.73
N ILE A 623 -21.32 -59.54 -22.95
CA ILE A 623 -22.69 -59.17 -22.44
C ILE A 623 -23.30 -60.09 -21.33
N VAL A 624 -24.19 -59.70 -20.38
CA VAL A 624 -24.64 -58.43 -19.70
C VAL A 624 -25.65 -58.82 -18.56
N VAL A 625 -26.22 -58.06 -17.59
CA VAL A 625 -26.17 -56.67 -17.06
C VAL A 625 -26.69 -56.65 -15.59
N GLY A 626 -26.42 -55.59 -14.81
CA GLY A 626 -27.13 -55.24 -13.55
C GLY A 626 -26.58 -55.92 -12.28
N GLY A 627 -26.60 -55.32 -11.07
CA GLY A 627 -27.32 -54.14 -10.54
C GLY A 627 -28.12 -54.57 -9.28
N VAL A 628 -28.37 -53.78 -8.22
CA VAL A 628 -28.11 -52.38 -7.81
C VAL A 628 -28.09 -52.38 -6.24
N VAL A 629 -27.45 -51.47 -5.49
CA VAL A 629 -28.05 -50.34 -4.70
C VAL A 629 -27.02 -49.78 -3.69
N CYS A 630 -27.13 -48.47 -3.38
CA CYS A 630 -26.34 -47.63 -2.47
C CYS A 630 -26.28 -48.10 -0.98
N THR A 631 -25.29 -47.66 -0.18
CA THR A 631 -25.30 -46.43 0.67
C THR A 631 -23.94 -46.39 1.43
N SER A 632 -23.33 -45.34 2.02
CA SER A 632 -23.46 -43.88 2.18
C SER A 632 -22.82 -43.49 3.55
N LYS A 633 -21.81 -42.60 3.54
CA LYS A 633 -21.38 -41.65 4.61
C LYS A 633 -20.41 -42.06 5.76
N HIS A 634 -19.57 -41.07 6.07
CA HIS A 634 -18.53 -40.91 7.12
C HIS A 634 -19.00 -41.05 8.58
N VAL A 635 -18.02 -41.11 9.53
CA VAL A 635 -17.89 -40.14 10.66
C VAL A 635 -16.48 -40.16 11.33
N TYR A 636 -16.09 -38.98 11.82
CA TYR A 636 -14.93 -38.43 12.55
C TYR A 636 -13.93 -39.25 13.41
N THR A 637 -12.66 -38.85 13.25
CA THR A 637 -11.55 -38.55 14.22
C THR A 637 -11.66 -38.82 15.74
N CYS A 638 -10.53 -39.22 16.35
CA CYS A 638 -9.85 -38.42 17.40
C CYS A 638 -8.34 -38.78 17.53
N SER A 639 -7.57 -38.03 18.34
CA SER A 639 -6.09 -38.00 18.32
C SER A 639 -5.41 -38.62 19.56
N THR A 640 -4.13 -38.98 19.42
CA THR A 640 -3.09 -38.82 20.47
C THR A 640 -1.71 -38.64 19.82
N HIS A 641 -0.71 -38.19 20.58
CA HIS A 641 0.51 -37.52 20.10
C HIS A 641 1.81 -38.28 20.46
N VAL A 642 2.98 -37.71 20.12
CA VAL A 642 4.36 -38.07 20.55
C VAL A 642 5.03 -39.21 19.75
N SER A 643 6.26 -39.12 19.21
CA SER A 643 7.14 -37.95 18.91
C SER A 643 8.34 -38.35 18.01
N LEU A 644 9.13 -37.34 17.60
CA LEU A 644 10.54 -37.34 17.15
C LEU A 644 10.92 -37.74 15.70
N ARG A 645 11.47 -36.73 15.01
CA ARG A 645 12.40 -36.73 13.84
C ARG A 645 11.83 -37.25 12.50
N GLY A 646 11.78 -36.47 11.41
CA GLY A 646 12.13 -35.05 11.20
C GLY A 646 13.19 -34.87 10.12
N SER A 647 12.75 -34.80 8.86
CA SER A 647 13.59 -34.66 7.67
C SER A 647 13.41 -33.28 7.05
N SER A 648 14.49 -32.53 6.77
CA SER A 648 14.39 -31.43 5.79
C SER A 648 15.69 -31.04 5.07
N TRP A 649 15.59 -31.05 3.74
CA TRP A 649 16.06 -30.03 2.80
C TRP A 649 17.55 -29.64 2.77
N PHE A 650 18.22 -30.06 1.69
CA PHE A 650 19.43 -29.39 1.19
C PHE A 650 19.11 -27.97 0.71
N ARG A 651 19.91 -27.00 1.15
CA ARG A 651 19.99 -25.65 0.57
C ARG A 651 21.23 -25.61 -0.33
N CYS A 652 21.05 -25.38 -1.64
CA CYS A 652 22.19 -25.21 -2.54
C CYS A 652 22.93 -23.89 -2.21
N SER A 653 24.26 -23.89 -2.28
CA SER A 653 25.08 -22.73 -1.91
C SER A 653 25.50 -21.91 -3.12
N GLU A 654 25.43 -20.58 -2.99
CA GLU A 654 26.16 -19.66 -3.88
C GLU A 654 27.66 -19.90 -3.76
N MET A 655 28.36 -19.91 -4.91
CA MET A 655 29.80 -20.10 -4.97
C MET A 655 30.47 -18.82 -5.49
N GLY A 656 30.92 -17.97 -4.56
CA GLY A 656 31.49 -16.66 -4.90
C GLY A 656 32.48 -16.14 -3.86
N ARG A 657 33.76 -16.53 -3.97
CA ARG A 657 34.86 -15.78 -3.32
C ARG A 657 36.24 -16.07 -3.93
N ASN A 658 36.84 -15.03 -4.49
CA ASN A 658 38.26 -14.80 -4.73
C ASN A 658 38.40 -13.37 -5.29
N HIS A 659 39.45 -12.58 -5.02
CA HIS A 659 40.35 -12.53 -3.87
C HIS A 659 41.05 -11.16 -3.90
N ASN A 660 40.97 -10.35 -2.83
CA ASN A 660 41.82 -9.18 -2.49
C ASN A 660 41.10 -8.34 -1.42
N SER A 661 41.72 -7.57 -0.52
CA SER A 661 43.03 -7.53 0.16
C SER A 661 43.19 -6.09 0.64
N THR A 662 43.33 -5.85 1.96
CA THR A 662 43.74 -4.57 2.59
C THR A 662 42.85 -3.31 2.33
N ASN A 663 42.65 -2.38 3.26
CA ASN A 663 43.24 -2.16 4.59
C ASN A 663 42.19 -1.61 5.59
N LYS A 664 42.43 -1.80 6.90
CA LYS A 664 41.80 -1.02 7.97
C LYS A 664 42.70 0.16 8.35
N ILE A 665 42.10 1.30 8.70
CA ILE A 665 42.62 2.26 9.69
C ILE A 665 41.43 3.08 10.23
N LEU A 666 41.58 3.66 11.43
CA LEU A 666 40.49 4.20 12.23
C LEU A 666 40.08 5.63 11.83
N LYS A 667 38.79 5.93 11.93
CA LYS A 667 38.30 6.83 12.99
C LYS A 667 36.86 6.53 13.36
#